data_AF-A0A0W4ZAQ0-F1
#
_entry.id   AF-A0A0W4ZAQ0-F1
#
_cell.length_a   1.000
_cell.length_b   1.000
_cell.length_c   1.000
_cell.angle_alpha   90.00
_cell.angle_beta   90.00
_cell.angle_gamma   90.00
#
_symmetry.space_group_name_H-M   'P 1'
#
loop_
_entity.id
_entity.type
_entity.pdbx_description
1 polymer ?
#
loop_
_entity_poly.entity_id
_entity_poly.type
_entity_poly.pdbx_seq_one_letter_code
_entity_poly.pdbx_strand_id
1 'polypeptide(L)'
;MSLFVKAYILLNLIDIKTVFSKNEDFLDLINYSPLNEDDSLFPLTHRSALYDLRLAYQLQKLELENLWYNYKHDYYYVAAMLAPGRLSYCQNDMTKICTNIKNMNERVQGICTSKTICNHAYNEIMTKIKKTAQELSDEKISEHDKCNKLQMRCFLFERHGMQYLNEKCKKLKESCYNKVRMEVARTLLYDILRGTSGDSGSCIGRLKNVCQLLSQQSPELLTLCMDYTKVCNEFISYSQEECKHFGTQFLSKQEIMTEENCIKWLKICYYVIPDCQNLHSLCRSFRIECSEKGFFYNSKEHNFDLFKNPSTDLDETDIQHTYEKLHDLGIHVTGLEKYSELQVANFLVQEYLVQEYYPGYLQCKKIFDQKCSSIQYLEPIKQMCTSKDSRNLYNVCHDMYAGTRNYCYSLQSKLKQGIWFWWYPDRPLSKEECKEYLLVCYFMHKAITYWLSYDLCKDIRLVCYQAGLERAANMALMKKLNRKLTLENNPESSNNQKNCEKVLIQECKHFMYHSYYILYSCLHPKEACKNLTTFVNSNSKDLEKNLKDTLMDPDYDKCKKYKKECHKLEFYFQSTKKLCGELNTACKNIDEAILLGVNILKKGSDLYNESSCLKHLAEHCRQNSSYSHTVCRDKIKTCNHILKRVSAYCTQLSRYLSHYEVSNNHITHISYSRCASFKYHCKLLKSSCPGSLNNICAEVEKKCNNTSTQTNELNNLIKAFGEGISTHEKCKKKLHKICENSTTKQKMNISCTNINNTCKHLIDHLGKICHGLALKIFK
;
A
#
# COMPACT_ATOMS: atom_id res chain seq x y z
N MET A 1 -6.27 44.85 4.54
CA MET A 1 -5.80 44.06 3.37
C MET A 1 -6.88 43.20 2.72
N SER A 2 -7.75 42.47 3.44
CA SER A 2 -8.92 41.76 2.83
C SER A 2 -9.83 42.69 1.99
N LEU A 3 -10.03 43.93 2.45
CA LEU A 3 -10.71 44.98 1.68
C LEU A 3 -9.92 45.48 0.47
N PHE A 4 -8.59 45.45 0.52
CA PHE A 4 -7.72 45.88 -0.58
C PHE A 4 -7.60 44.80 -1.66
N VAL A 5 -7.60 43.52 -1.30
CA VAL A 5 -7.65 42.39 -2.25
C VAL A 5 -9.05 42.22 -2.82
N LYS A 6 -10.11 42.35 -1.99
CA LYS A 6 -11.48 42.43 -2.52
C LYS A 6 -11.69 43.64 -3.40
N ALA A 7 -11.11 44.80 -3.08
CA ALA A 7 -11.13 46.00 -3.92
C ALA A 7 -10.23 45.89 -5.15
N TYR A 8 -9.10 45.20 -5.10
CA TYR A 8 -8.21 44.97 -6.24
C TYR A 8 -8.76 43.91 -7.20
N ILE A 9 -9.40 42.87 -6.66
CA ILE A 9 -10.22 41.93 -7.43
C ILE A 9 -11.46 42.64 -7.95
N LEU A 10 -12.11 43.54 -7.20
CA LEU A 10 -13.19 44.40 -7.73
C LEU A 10 -12.70 45.37 -8.81
N LEU A 11 -11.52 45.96 -8.65
CA LEU A 11 -10.90 46.88 -9.61
C LEU A 11 -10.45 46.14 -10.87
N ASN A 12 -9.99 44.89 -10.75
CA ASN A 12 -9.75 44.00 -11.90
C ASN A 12 -11.06 43.39 -12.47
N LEU A 13 -12.13 43.28 -11.67
CA LEU A 13 -13.47 42.94 -12.15
C LEU A 13 -14.06 44.11 -12.99
N ILE A 14 -13.76 45.36 -12.62
CA ILE A 14 -14.09 46.58 -13.38
C ILE A 14 -13.29 46.61 -14.72
N ASP A 15 -12.11 45.99 -14.76
CA ASP A 15 -11.27 45.81 -15.96
C ASP A 15 -11.43 44.44 -16.66
N ILE A 16 -12.52 43.69 -16.41
CA ILE A 16 -12.85 42.46 -17.17
C ILE A 16 -12.96 42.74 -18.68
N LYS A 17 -13.19 43.98 -19.10
CA LYS A 17 -13.20 44.29 -20.53
C LYS A 17 -11.79 44.33 -21.13
N THR A 18 -10.74 44.59 -20.34
CA THR A 18 -9.41 45.01 -20.81
C THR A 18 -8.37 43.89 -20.68
N VAL A 19 -8.44 43.07 -19.63
CA VAL A 19 -7.69 41.81 -19.52
C VAL A 19 -8.24 40.76 -20.49
N PHE A 20 -9.55 40.79 -20.78
CA PHE A 20 -10.24 39.76 -21.57
C PHE A 20 -10.51 40.17 -23.04
N SER A 21 -10.05 41.35 -23.47
CA SER A 21 -10.06 41.76 -24.90
C SER A 21 -8.82 41.33 -25.68
N LYS A 22 -7.80 40.76 -25.02
CA LYS A 22 -6.47 40.47 -25.61
C LYS A 22 -6.22 39.01 -26.03
N ASN A 23 -7.26 38.24 -26.37
CA ASN A 23 -7.12 36.93 -27.03
C ASN A 23 -6.49 35.78 -26.20
N GLU A 24 -6.43 35.84 -24.86
CA GLU A 24 -6.19 34.61 -24.07
C GLU A 24 -7.48 33.79 -24.00
N ASP A 25 -7.43 32.52 -24.44
CA ASP A 25 -8.55 31.61 -24.26
C ASP A 25 -8.77 31.39 -22.76
N PHE A 26 -9.99 31.62 -22.26
CA PHE A 26 -10.41 31.38 -20.87
C PHE A 26 -10.00 29.98 -20.35
N LEU A 27 -9.81 29.05 -21.27
CA LEU A 27 -9.35 27.68 -21.05
C LEU A 27 -7.91 27.61 -20.51
N ASP A 28 -7.02 28.52 -20.90
CA ASP A 28 -5.62 28.56 -20.45
C ASP A 28 -5.47 29.10 -19.02
N LEU A 29 -6.49 29.78 -18.49
CA LEU A 29 -6.53 30.31 -17.12
C LEU A 29 -6.98 29.27 -16.09
N ILE A 30 -7.69 28.22 -16.52
CA ILE A 30 -8.12 27.12 -15.66
C ILE A 30 -6.98 26.10 -15.56
N ASN A 31 -6.00 26.39 -14.71
CA ASN A 31 -5.03 25.36 -14.32
C ASN A 31 -5.76 24.24 -13.56
N TYR A 32 -5.52 22.98 -13.96
CA TYR A 32 -6.02 21.78 -13.28
C TYR A 32 -5.87 21.93 -11.76
N SER A 33 -7.00 21.87 -11.05
CA SER A 33 -6.97 21.66 -9.60
C SER A 33 -8.13 20.78 -9.15
N PRO A 34 -7.85 19.72 -8.38
CA PRO A 34 -8.86 18.91 -7.71
C PRO A 34 -9.74 19.70 -6.73
N LEU A 35 -9.30 20.89 -6.30
CA LEU A 35 -10.11 21.84 -5.52
C LEU A 35 -11.11 22.64 -6.37
N ASN A 36 -11.14 22.41 -7.68
CA ASN A 36 -12.00 23.12 -8.62
C ASN A 36 -12.83 22.15 -9.50
N GLU A 37 -12.41 20.89 -9.66
CA GLU A 37 -13.13 19.88 -10.45
C GLU A 37 -13.13 18.52 -9.73
N ASP A 38 -14.29 17.85 -9.73
CA ASP A 38 -14.39 16.45 -9.34
C ASP A 38 -13.69 15.58 -10.39
N ASP A 39 -12.76 14.74 -9.94
CA ASP A 39 -11.98 13.85 -10.79
C ASP A 39 -11.90 12.47 -10.15
N SER A 40 -12.48 11.46 -10.80
CA SER A 40 -12.49 10.07 -10.32
C SER A 40 -11.09 9.45 -10.19
N LEU A 41 -10.09 9.99 -10.90
CA LEU A 41 -8.68 9.56 -10.78
C LEU A 41 -7.89 10.32 -9.73
N PHE A 42 -8.43 11.40 -9.20
CA PHE A 42 -7.74 12.20 -8.22
C PHE A 42 -7.36 11.41 -6.96
N PRO A 43 -8.26 10.58 -6.36
CA PRO A 43 -7.89 9.70 -5.26
C PRO A 43 -6.72 8.77 -5.61
N LEU A 44 -6.64 8.26 -6.84
CA LEU A 44 -5.61 7.32 -7.31
C LEU A 44 -4.22 7.97 -7.47
N THR A 45 -4.16 9.24 -7.89
CA THR A 45 -2.89 9.96 -8.12
C THR A 45 -2.26 10.56 -6.86
N HIS A 46 -2.98 10.59 -5.74
CA HIS A 46 -2.54 11.18 -4.47
C HIS A 46 -2.49 10.20 -3.29
N ARG A 47 -2.70 8.90 -3.56
CA ARG A 47 -2.64 7.84 -2.54
C ARG A 47 -1.33 7.88 -1.76
N SER A 48 -0.19 7.94 -2.43
CA SER A 48 1.12 7.57 -1.86
C SER A 48 1.47 8.22 -0.51
N ALA A 49 1.42 9.55 -0.36
CA ALA A 49 2.01 10.21 0.80
C ALA A 49 1.18 10.09 2.10
N LEU A 50 -0.15 10.24 2.03
CA LEU A 50 -1.04 10.15 3.20
C LEU A 50 -1.47 8.71 3.49
N TYR A 51 -1.57 7.86 2.45
CA TYR A 51 -1.64 6.42 2.63
C TYR A 51 -0.42 5.91 3.39
N ASP A 52 0.79 6.28 2.97
CA ASP A 52 2.02 5.87 3.65
C ASP A 52 2.06 6.35 5.10
N LEU A 53 1.51 7.53 5.40
CA LEU A 53 1.39 8.04 6.77
C LEU A 53 0.41 7.21 7.61
N ARG A 54 -0.75 6.85 7.05
CA ARG A 54 -1.74 6.01 7.76
C ARG A 54 -1.26 4.59 7.93
N LEU A 55 -0.67 4.03 6.88
CA LEU A 55 -0.02 2.75 6.95
C LEU A 55 1.06 2.80 8.03
N ALA A 56 1.93 3.81 8.04
CA ALA A 56 2.90 4.03 9.10
C ALA A 56 2.24 4.12 10.49
N TYR A 57 1.10 4.80 10.64
CA TYR A 57 0.35 4.84 11.91
C TYR A 57 -0.19 3.46 12.33
N GLN A 58 -0.75 2.67 11.40
CA GLN A 58 -1.20 1.30 11.71
C GLN A 58 -0.02 0.41 12.07
N LEU A 59 1.11 0.57 11.38
CA LEU A 59 2.36 -0.14 11.66
C LEU A 59 3.02 0.34 12.96
N GLN A 60 2.84 1.61 13.35
CA GLN A 60 3.29 2.15 14.63
C GLN A 60 2.57 1.50 15.82
N LYS A 61 1.39 0.89 15.61
CA LYS A 61 0.74 0.01 16.60
C LYS A 61 1.50 -1.31 16.85
N LEU A 62 2.59 -1.55 16.12
CA LEU A 62 3.56 -2.61 16.35
C LEU A 62 4.97 -2.10 16.60
N GLU A 63 5.23 -0.82 16.33
CA GLU A 63 6.48 -0.20 16.76
C GLU A 63 6.44 -0.16 18.29
N LEU A 64 6.99 -1.24 18.86
CA LEU A 64 7.15 -1.45 20.28
C LEU A 64 7.70 -0.15 20.87
N GLU A 65 6.95 0.42 21.81
CA GLU A 65 7.21 1.75 22.36
C GLU A 65 8.71 1.89 22.64
N ASN A 66 9.34 2.93 22.06
CA ASN A 66 10.78 3.05 21.88
C ASN A 66 11.52 2.45 23.07
N LEU A 67 12.14 1.30 22.81
CA LEU A 67 12.78 0.42 23.78
C LEU A 67 13.69 1.17 24.76
N TRP A 68 14.26 2.28 24.31
CA TRP A 68 15.06 3.21 25.12
C TRP A 68 14.38 3.64 26.43
N TYR A 69 13.05 3.87 26.43
CA TYR A 69 12.32 4.30 27.63
C TYR A 69 12.09 3.16 28.63
N ASN A 70 11.86 1.95 28.11
CA ASN A 70 11.67 0.75 28.93
C ASN A 70 13.01 0.24 29.49
N TYR A 71 14.11 0.34 28.74
CA TYR A 71 15.44 -0.15 29.14
C TYR A 71 16.23 0.81 30.00
N LYS A 72 15.58 1.71 30.74
CA LYS A 72 16.22 2.52 31.80
C LYS A 72 16.69 1.68 32.99
N HIS A 73 16.27 0.42 33.10
CA HIS A 73 16.68 -0.47 34.19
C HIS A 73 17.49 -1.68 33.72
N ASP A 74 18.51 -2.03 34.50
CA ASP A 74 19.48 -3.06 34.14
C ASP A 74 18.89 -4.49 34.13
N TYR A 75 17.84 -4.73 34.91
CA TYR A 75 17.18 -6.04 34.97
C TYR A 75 16.64 -6.49 33.61
N TYR A 76 16.33 -5.57 32.70
CA TYR A 76 15.90 -5.92 31.35
C TYR A 76 17.03 -6.49 30.49
N TYR A 77 18.25 -5.98 30.66
CA TYR A 77 19.43 -6.50 29.97
C TYR A 77 19.76 -7.88 30.51
N VAL A 78 19.70 -8.05 31.83
CA VAL A 78 19.87 -9.37 32.46
C VAL A 78 18.82 -10.34 31.93
N ALA A 79 17.54 -9.95 31.84
CA ALA A 79 16.49 -10.78 31.27
C ALA A 79 16.77 -11.16 29.80
N ALA A 80 17.30 -10.24 28.98
CA ALA A 80 17.62 -10.52 27.58
C ALA A 80 18.92 -11.34 27.39
N MET A 81 19.88 -11.21 28.33
CA MET A 81 21.12 -12.00 28.33
C MET A 81 20.84 -13.46 28.70
N LEU A 82 19.95 -13.72 29.65
CA LEU A 82 19.76 -15.08 30.16
C LEU A 82 18.83 -15.93 29.28
N ALA A 83 19.19 -17.20 29.11
CA ALA A 83 18.33 -18.19 28.48
C ALA A 83 17.13 -18.57 29.38
N PRO A 84 16.04 -19.16 28.82
CA PRO A 84 14.84 -19.48 29.58
C PRO A 84 15.11 -20.32 30.83
N GLY A 85 14.50 -19.95 31.96
CA GLY A 85 14.66 -20.67 33.24
C GLY A 85 16.05 -20.59 33.88
N ARG A 86 16.98 -19.79 33.34
CA ARG A 86 18.37 -19.67 33.84
C ARG A 86 18.57 -18.54 34.84
N LEU A 87 17.49 -17.90 35.31
CA LEU A 87 17.56 -16.79 36.26
C LEU A 87 18.27 -17.17 37.57
N SER A 88 18.10 -18.41 38.03
CA SER A 88 18.81 -18.98 39.20
C SER A 88 20.31 -19.20 38.97
N TYR A 89 20.76 -19.28 37.72
CA TYR A 89 22.16 -19.47 37.32
C TYR A 89 22.80 -18.20 36.76
N CYS A 90 22.17 -17.04 37.02
CA CYS A 90 22.51 -15.76 36.40
C CYS A 90 24.01 -15.45 36.44
N GLN A 91 24.69 -15.65 37.57
CA GLN A 91 26.11 -15.30 37.73
C GLN A 91 27.02 -16.04 36.72
N ASN A 92 26.78 -17.32 36.51
CA ASN A 92 27.59 -18.17 35.62
C ASN A 92 27.37 -17.81 34.15
N ASP A 93 26.12 -17.60 33.76
CA ASP A 93 25.75 -17.30 32.37
C ASP A 93 26.17 -15.88 31.99
N MET A 94 26.01 -14.90 32.90
CA MET A 94 26.50 -13.54 32.74
C MET A 94 28.00 -13.50 32.47
N THR A 95 28.81 -14.28 33.21
CA THR A 95 30.27 -14.33 33.02
C THR A 95 30.64 -14.75 31.59
N LYS A 96 29.94 -15.77 31.05
CA LYS A 96 30.16 -16.25 29.67
C LYS A 96 29.78 -15.22 28.62
N ILE A 97 28.63 -14.58 28.80
CA ILE A 97 28.10 -13.59 27.86
C ILE A 97 28.98 -12.34 27.87
N CYS A 98 29.26 -11.80 29.05
CA CYS A 98 30.03 -10.57 29.26
C CYS A 98 31.45 -10.62 28.70
N THR A 99 32.05 -11.82 28.60
CA THR A 99 33.37 -12.00 27.96
C THR A 99 33.40 -11.42 26.54
N ASN A 100 32.29 -11.43 25.81
CA ASN A 100 32.25 -10.99 24.41
C ASN A 100 31.69 -9.57 24.23
N ILE A 101 30.93 -9.03 25.20
CA ILE A 101 30.16 -7.78 25.01
C ILE A 101 30.49 -6.65 26.00
N LYS A 102 31.37 -6.89 26.99
CA LYS A 102 31.68 -5.90 28.06
C LYS A 102 32.06 -4.52 27.52
N ASN A 103 32.71 -4.46 26.35
CA ASN A 103 33.19 -3.22 25.73
C ASN A 103 32.19 -2.59 24.75
N MET A 104 30.94 -3.07 24.72
CA MET A 104 29.92 -2.54 23.80
C MET A 104 29.55 -1.09 24.18
N ASN A 105 29.11 -0.86 25.43
CA ASN A 105 28.83 0.48 25.96
C ASN A 105 29.00 0.51 27.48
N GLU A 106 29.05 1.71 28.06
CA GLU A 106 29.27 1.94 29.50
C GLU A 106 28.26 1.20 30.39
N ARG A 107 27.02 1.08 29.92
CA ARG A 107 25.96 0.42 30.67
C ARG A 107 26.14 -1.09 30.73
N VAL A 108 26.41 -1.73 29.59
CA VAL A 108 26.70 -3.16 29.52
C VAL A 108 27.99 -3.47 30.27
N GLN A 109 28.99 -2.58 30.21
CA GLN A 109 30.17 -2.68 31.04
C GLN A 109 29.82 -2.70 32.54
N GLY A 110 29.00 -1.74 32.99
CA GLY A 110 28.53 -1.66 34.38
C GLY A 110 27.84 -2.94 34.84
N ILE A 111 26.88 -3.44 34.04
CA ILE A 111 26.19 -4.71 34.27
C ILE A 111 27.18 -5.87 34.37
N CYS A 112 28.12 -5.97 33.44
CA CYS A 112 29.10 -7.05 33.38
C CYS A 112 30.15 -7.02 34.51
N THR A 113 30.35 -5.88 35.15
CA THR A 113 31.27 -5.74 36.29
C THR A 113 30.59 -5.88 37.65
N SER A 114 29.26 -5.76 37.71
CA SER A 114 28.52 -5.78 38.96
C SER A 114 28.37 -7.20 39.50
N LYS A 115 28.79 -7.39 40.76
CA LYS A 115 28.66 -8.68 41.46
C LYS A 115 27.25 -8.91 42.03
N THR A 116 26.47 -7.86 42.22
CA THR A 116 25.14 -7.92 42.87
C THR A 116 23.98 -7.84 41.88
N ILE A 117 24.26 -7.60 40.59
CA ILE A 117 23.24 -7.34 39.58
C ILE A 117 22.23 -8.48 39.44
N CYS A 118 22.68 -9.74 39.54
CA CYS A 118 21.83 -10.91 39.42
C CYS A 118 20.77 -10.99 40.52
N ASN A 119 21.14 -10.72 41.77
CA ASN A 119 20.21 -10.75 42.90
C ASN A 119 19.16 -9.65 42.79
N HIS A 120 19.60 -8.45 42.42
CA HIS A 120 18.69 -7.32 42.20
C HIS A 120 17.75 -7.58 41.01
N ALA A 121 18.31 -8.07 39.89
CA ALA A 121 17.55 -8.35 38.68
C ALA A 121 16.52 -9.46 38.90
N TYR A 122 16.83 -10.51 39.68
CA TYR A 122 15.88 -11.58 39.99
C TYR A 122 14.58 -11.02 40.60
N ASN A 123 14.70 -10.24 41.67
CA ASN A 123 13.54 -9.68 42.39
C ASN A 123 12.73 -8.73 41.52
N GLU A 124 13.42 -7.87 40.77
CA GLU A 124 12.77 -6.94 39.83
C GLU A 124 12.05 -7.67 38.71
N ILE A 125 12.69 -8.65 38.06
CA ILE A 125 12.09 -9.45 36.98
C ILE A 125 10.83 -10.15 37.50
N MET A 126 10.90 -10.80 38.67
CA MET A 126 9.74 -11.48 39.27
C MET A 126 8.60 -10.51 39.60
N THR A 127 8.92 -9.31 40.09
CA THR A 127 7.93 -8.25 40.35
C THR A 127 7.27 -7.77 39.06
N LYS A 128 8.06 -7.55 38.01
CA LYS A 128 7.54 -7.13 36.70
C LYS A 128 6.74 -8.21 36.00
N ILE A 129 7.09 -9.49 36.17
CA ILE A 129 6.29 -10.64 35.70
C ILE A 129 4.89 -10.60 36.32
N LYS A 130 4.79 -10.44 37.64
CA LYS A 130 3.50 -10.34 38.34
C LYS A 130 2.69 -9.15 37.86
N LYS A 131 3.32 -7.97 37.78
CA LYS A 131 2.67 -6.74 37.30
C LYS A 131 2.16 -6.89 35.86
N THR A 132 2.98 -7.41 34.95
CA THR A 132 2.61 -7.61 33.54
C THR A 132 1.42 -8.57 33.44
N ALA A 133 1.41 -9.65 34.24
CA ALA A 133 0.28 -10.58 34.25
C ALA A 133 -1.04 -9.98 34.78
N GLN A 134 -0.96 -9.00 35.70
CA GLN A 134 -2.11 -8.24 36.17
C GLN A 134 -2.62 -7.28 35.10
N GLU A 135 -1.72 -6.49 34.49
CA GLU A 135 -2.05 -5.56 33.40
C GLU A 135 -2.65 -6.27 32.17
N LEU A 136 -2.15 -7.47 31.82
CA LEU A 136 -2.71 -8.28 30.73
C LEU A 136 -4.16 -8.73 30.98
N SER A 137 -4.59 -8.75 32.24
CA SER A 137 -5.97 -9.07 32.64
C SER A 137 -6.82 -7.84 32.88
N ASP A 138 -6.25 -6.64 32.81
CA ASP A 138 -7.00 -5.40 33.00
C ASP A 138 -7.69 -4.99 31.69
N GLU A 139 -9.02 -5.01 31.71
CA GLU A 139 -9.86 -4.59 30.59
C GLU A 139 -9.80 -3.09 30.32
N LYS A 140 -9.34 -2.27 31.30
CA LYS A 140 -9.18 -0.82 31.14
C LYS A 140 -8.01 -0.45 30.24
N ILE A 141 -7.03 -1.35 30.10
CA ILE A 141 -5.88 -1.10 29.22
C ILE A 141 -6.35 -1.26 27.79
N SER A 142 -6.16 -0.21 26.99
CA SER A 142 -6.54 -0.24 25.58
C SER A 142 -5.78 -1.35 24.86
N GLU A 143 -6.41 -2.01 23.89
CA GLU A 143 -5.72 -3.01 23.06
C GLU A 143 -4.48 -2.42 22.36
N HIS A 144 -4.48 -1.12 22.09
CA HIS A 144 -3.31 -0.42 21.56
C HIS A 144 -2.14 -0.43 22.55
N ASP A 145 -2.38 -0.06 23.81
CA ASP A 145 -1.37 -0.12 24.86
C ASP A 145 -0.91 -1.55 25.15
N LYS A 146 -1.81 -2.54 25.07
CA LYS A 146 -1.42 -3.95 25.21
C LYS A 146 -0.41 -4.37 24.14
N CYS A 147 -0.68 -4.10 22.86
CA CYS A 147 0.25 -4.43 21.78
C CYS A 147 1.54 -3.62 21.84
N ASN A 148 1.47 -2.31 22.07
CA ASN A 148 2.65 -1.44 22.05
C ASN A 148 3.57 -1.61 23.27
N LYS A 149 3.00 -1.84 24.46
CA LYS A 149 3.74 -1.83 25.73
C LYS A 149 3.91 -3.21 26.32
N LEU A 150 2.82 -3.97 26.43
CA LEU A 150 2.83 -5.25 27.14
C LEU A 150 3.42 -6.38 26.29
N GLN A 151 3.29 -6.31 24.97
CA GLN A 151 3.88 -7.32 24.08
C GLN A 151 5.41 -7.35 24.19
N MET A 152 6.04 -6.18 24.33
CA MET A 152 7.48 -6.04 24.58
C MET A 152 7.89 -6.75 25.88
N ARG A 153 7.15 -6.51 26.97
CA ARG A 153 7.37 -7.18 28.25
C ARG A 153 7.19 -8.69 28.13
N CYS A 154 6.21 -9.12 27.32
CA CYS A 154 6.03 -10.53 27.01
C CYS A 154 7.24 -11.15 26.32
N PHE A 155 7.87 -10.49 25.33
CA PHE A 155 9.08 -11.01 24.70
C PHE A 155 10.25 -11.22 25.68
N LEU A 156 10.39 -10.33 26.66
CA LEU A 156 11.45 -10.43 27.68
C LEU A 156 11.14 -11.46 28.77
N PHE A 157 9.92 -11.43 29.30
CA PHE A 157 9.62 -12.09 30.56
C PHE A 157 8.92 -13.43 30.41
N GLU A 158 8.27 -13.71 29.27
CA GLU A 158 7.63 -15.01 29.02
C GLU A 158 8.61 -16.18 29.17
N ARG A 159 9.87 -15.97 28.78
CA ARG A 159 10.95 -16.95 28.87
C ARG A 159 11.45 -17.21 30.30
N HIS A 160 11.15 -16.31 31.23
CA HIS A 160 11.57 -16.39 32.65
C HIS A 160 10.40 -16.58 33.62
N GLY A 161 9.17 -16.45 33.13
CA GLY A 161 7.96 -16.36 33.94
C GLY A 161 7.31 -17.70 34.27
N MET A 162 6.36 -17.63 35.21
CA MET A 162 5.48 -18.74 35.57
C MET A 162 4.49 -19.06 34.44
N GLN A 163 3.98 -20.30 34.40
CA GLN A 163 3.09 -20.81 33.33
C GLN A 163 1.89 -19.90 33.01
N TYR A 164 1.35 -19.17 34.01
CA TYR A 164 0.21 -18.26 33.80
C TYR A 164 0.56 -17.01 32.98
N LEU A 165 1.79 -16.50 33.02
CA LEU A 165 2.20 -15.36 32.18
C LEU A 165 2.31 -15.81 30.73
N ASN A 166 2.83 -17.02 30.51
CA ASN A 166 3.06 -17.58 29.19
C ASN A 166 1.76 -17.63 28.37
N GLU A 167 0.67 -18.19 28.90
CA GLU A 167 -0.59 -18.25 28.15
C GLU A 167 -1.20 -16.88 27.85
N LYS A 168 -1.08 -15.90 28.77
CA LYS A 168 -1.54 -14.53 28.51
C LYS A 168 -0.69 -13.83 27.44
N CYS A 169 0.63 -14.03 27.47
CA CYS A 169 1.55 -13.47 26.48
C CYS A 169 1.36 -14.06 25.09
N LYS A 170 1.18 -15.38 24.99
CA LYS A 170 0.81 -16.06 23.74
C LYS A 170 -0.48 -15.48 23.14
N LYS A 171 -1.54 -15.37 23.96
CA LYS A 171 -2.81 -14.76 23.51
C LYS A 171 -2.63 -13.32 23.03
N LEU A 172 -1.86 -12.51 23.75
CA LEU A 172 -1.57 -11.13 23.33
C LEU A 172 -0.82 -11.10 21.99
N LYS A 173 0.26 -11.87 21.84
CA LYS A 173 1.06 -11.88 20.61
C LYS A 173 0.23 -12.28 19.39
N GLU A 174 -0.59 -13.31 19.54
CA GLU A 174 -1.51 -13.75 18.49
C GLU A 174 -2.55 -12.67 18.14
N SER A 175 -3.17 -12.05 19.15
CA SER A 175 -4.14 -10.96 18.96
C SER A 175 -3.51 -9.80 18.18
N CYS A 176 -2.33 -9.33 18.60
CA CYS A 176 -1.62 -8.22 17.95
C CYS A 176 -1.23 -8.56 16.49
N TYR A 177 -0.75 -9.79 16.26
CA TYR A 177 -0.39 -10.28 14.92
C TYR A 177 -1.58 -10.24 13.96
N ASN A 178 -2.71 -10.84 14.35
CA ASN A 178 -3.91 -10.91 13.52
C ASN A 178 -4.54 -9.52 13.32
N LYS A 179 -4.54 -8.70 14.38
CA LYS A 179 -5.13 -7.37 14.34
C LYS A 179 -4.43 -6.48 13.31
N VAL A 180 -3.10 -6.43 13.32
CA VAL A 180 -2.41 -5.54 12.36
C VAL A 180 -2.58 -6.00 10.92
N ARG A 181 -2.57 -7.31 10.66
CA ARG A 181 -2.89 -7.82 9.32
C ARG A 181 -4.26 -7.33 8.84
N MET A 182 -5.29 -7.45 9.69
CA MET A 182 -6.65 -7.00 9.37
C MET A 182 -6.76 -5.48 9.22
N GLU A 183 -6.14 -4.70 10.11
CA GLU A 183 -6.15 -3.22 10.04
C GLU A 183 -5.44 -2.70 8.79
N VAL A 184 -4.35 -3.35 8.36
CA VAL A 184 -3.64 -2.98 7.13
C VAL A 184 -4.50 -3.31 5.91
N ALA A 185 -5.10 -4.49 5.85
CA ALA A 185 -6.03 -4.85 4.76
C ALA A 185 -7.24 -3.90 4.69
N ARG A 186 -7.80 -3.52 5.85
CA ARG A 186 -8.88 -2.52 5.93
C ARG A 186 -8.42 -1.14 5.48
N THR A 187 -7.26 -0.68 5.92
CA THR A 187 -6.68 0.62 5.51
C THR A 187 -6.47 0.66 4.00
N LEU A 188 -6.01 -0.44 3.42
CA LEU A 188 -5.85 -0.59 1.98
C LEU A 188 -7.19 -0.48 1.24
N LEU A 189 -8.23 -1.21 1.69
CA LEU A 189 -9.55 -1.09 1.08
C LEU A 189 -10.16 0.30 1.24
N TYR A 190 -10.04 0.92 2.42
CA TYR A 190 -10.57 2.26 2.67
C TYR A 190 -9.91 3.31 1.78
N ASP A 191 -8.61 3.18 1.52
CA ASP A 191 -7.92 4.06 0.57
C ASP A 191 -8.42 3.85 -0.86
N ILE A 192 -8.70 2.59 -1.25
CA ILE A 192 -9.27 2.28 -2.56
C ILE A 192 -10.70 2.80 -2.71
N LEU A 193 -11.49 2.79 -1.64
CA LEU A 193 -12.89 3.22 -1.60
C LEU A 193 -13.07 4.76 -1.52
N ARG A 194 -12.00 5.53 -1.37
CA ARG A 194 -12.06 7.01 -1.34
C ARG A 194 -12.86 7.59 -2.50
N GLY A 195 -13.76 8.51 -2.18
CA GLY A 195 -14.71 9.13 -3.11
C GLY A 195 -16.07 8.44 -3.19
N THR A 196 -16.30 7.34 -2.45
CA THR A 196 -17.61 6.64 -2.42
C THR A 196 -18.30 6.72 -1.07
N SER A 197 -17.83 7.56 -0.15
CA SER A 197 -18.40 7.69 1.20
C SER A 197 -19.78 8.37 1.20
N GLY A 198 -20.12 9.10 0.14
CA GLY A 198 -21.39 9.82 0.01
C GLY A 198 -22.58 8.97 -0.42
N ASP A 199 -22.35 7.76 -0.93
CA ASP A 199 -23.40 6.84 -1.39
C ASP A 199 -23.03 5.36 -1.17
N SER A 200 -23.88 4.65 -0.43
CA SER A 200 -23.68 3.22 -0.13
C SER A 200 -23.70 2.36 -1.39
N GLY A 201 -24.54 2.70 -2.38
CA GLY A 201 -24.59 1.99 -3.66
C GLY A 201 -23.26 2.04 -4.41
N SER A 202 -22.69 3.24 -4.53
CA SER A 202 -21.39 3.50 -5.15
C SER A 202 -20.26 2.76 -4.42
N CYS A 203 -20.28 2.75 -3.08
CA CYS A 203 -19.30 2.02 -2.28
C CYS A 203 -19.35 0.51 -2.58
N ILE A 204 -20.55 -0.08 -2.53
CA ILE A 204 -20.73 -1.52 -2.76
C ILE A 204 -20.31 -1.88 -4.19
N GLY A 205 -20.72 -1.09 -5.18
CA GLY A 205 -20.34 -1.31 -6.58
C GLY A 205 -18.82 -1.29 -6.78
N ARG A 206 -18.14 -0.29 -6.20
CA ARG A 206 -16.69 -0.17 -6.26
C ARG A 206 -15.97 -1.29 -5.51
N LEU A 207 -16.43 -1.63 -4.31
CA LEU A 207 -15.85 -2.70 -3.50
C LEU A 207 -15.91 -4.04 -4.23
N LYS A 208 -17.08 -4.38 -4.80
CA LYS A 208 -17.25 -5.64 -5.55
C LYS A 208 -16.31 -5.74 -6.74
N ASN A 209 -16.18 -4.66 -7.51
CA ASN A 209 -15.27 -4.61 -8.67
C ASN A 209 -13.82 -4.85 -8.23
N VAL A 210 -13.36 -4.09 -7.23
CA VAL A 210 -11.99 -4.22 -6.69
C VAL A 210 -11.74 -5.62 -6.12
N CYS A 211 -12.72 -6.18 -5.40
CA CYS A 211 -12.61 -7.49 -4.76
C CYS A 211 -12.48 -8.67 -5.73
N GLN A 212 -12.88 -8.51 -7.00
CA GLN A 212 -12.63 -9.53 -8.03
C GLN A 212 -11.12 -9.79 -8.21
N LEU A 213 -10.30 -8.75 -8.06
CA LEU A 213 -8.85 -8.83 -8.16
C LEU A 213 -8.20 -9.05 -6.79
N LEU A 214 -8.64 -8.29 -5.78
CA LEU A 214 -7.92 -8.19 -4.51
C LEU A 214 -8.19 -9.33 -3.54
N SER A 215 -9.31 -10.05 -3.69
CA SER A 215 -9.65 -11.15 -2.78
C SER A 215 -8.62 -12.28 -2.78
N GLN A 216 -7.81 -12.40 -3.83
CA GLN A 216 -6.74 -13.40 -3.93
C GLN A 216 -5.43 -12.95 -3.28
N GLN A 217 -5.26 -11.68 -2.97
CA GLN A 217 -3.99 -11.12 -2.52
C GLN A 217 -3.70 -11.39 -1.05
N SER A 218 -4.74 -11.62 -0.24
CA SER A 218 -4.58 -12.07 1.14
C SER A 218 -5.88 -12.66 1.70
N PRO A 219 -5.79 -13.51 2.73
CA PRO A 219 -6.95 -13.97 3.45
C PRO A 219 -7.77 -12.83 4.05
N GLU A 220 -7.13 -11.83 4.67
CA GLU A 220 -7.81 -10.68 5.26
C GLU A 220 -8.68 -9.92 4.25
N LEU A 221 -8.14 -9.65 3.06
CA LEU A 221 -8.90 -9.03 1.97
C LEU A 221 -10.08 -9.90 1.52
N LEU A 222 -9.93 -11.23 1.46
CA LEU A 222 -11.05 -12.12 1.18
C LEU A 222 -12.17 -11.97 2.22
N THR A 223 -11.86 -11.91 3.52
CA THR A 223 -12.89 -11.67 4.57
C THR A 223 -13.60 -10.35 4.35
N LEU A 224 -12.85 -9.28 4.16
CA LEU A 224 -13.43 -7.94 3.97
C LEU A 224 -14.30 -7.89 2.70
N CYS A 225 -13.90 -8.59 1.64
CA CYS A 225 -14.68 -8.69 0.41
C CYS A 225 -15.97 -9.50 0.55
N MET A 226 -15.99 -10.56 1.36
CA MET A 226 -17.23 -11.28 1.65
C MET A 226 -18.21 -10.41 2.44
N ASP A 227 -17.71 -9.62 3.38
CA ASP A 227 -18.50 -8.74 4.25
C ASP A 227 -18.68 -7.32 3.66
N TYR A 228 -18.83 -7.21 2.33
CA TYR A 228 -18.80 -5.93 1.61
C TYR A 228 -19.77 -4.88 2.16
N THR A 229 -20.97 -5.28 2.60
CA THR A 229 -21.96 -4.36 3.19
C THR A 229 -21.47 -3.76 4.49
N LYS A 230 -20.89 -4.58 5.37
CA LYS A 230 -20.34 -4.14 6.66
C LYS A 230 -19.14 -3.23 6.44
N VAL A 231 -18.24 -3.61 5.53
CA VAL A 231 -17.06 -2.81 5.19
C VAL A 231 -17.45 -1.43 4.66
N CYS A 232 -18.46 -1.35 3.78
CA CYS A 232 -18.95 -0.06 3.30
C CYS A 232 -19.57 0.80 4.40
N ASN A 233 -20.38 0.22 5.28
CA ASN A 233 -20.98 0.96 6.40
C ASN A 233 -19.92 1.48 7.38
N GLU A 234 -18.91 0.66 7.69
CA GLU A 234 -17.77 1.08 8.51
C GLU A 234 -16.96 2.18 7.80
N PHE A 235 -16.68 2.05 6.50
CA PHE A 235 -15.96 3.04 5.70
C PHE A 235 -16.68 4.39 5.64
N ILE A 236 -17.99 4.39 5.43
CA ILE A 236 -18.82 5.60 5.39
C ILE A 236 -18.76 6.29 6.76
N SER A 237 -18.95 5.53 7.84
CA SER A 237 -18.90 6.07 9.22
C SER A 237 -17.52 6.65 9.54
N TYR A 238 -16.46 5.90 9.21
CA TYR A 238 -15.08 6.32 9.36
C TYR A 238 -14.78 7.61 8.58
N SER A 239 -15.23 7.69 7.33
CA SER A 239 -15.05 8.87 6.49
C SER A 239 -15.77 10.09 7.08
N GLN A 240 -16.98 9.93 7.60
CA GLN A 240 -17.73 11.01 8.25
C GLN A 240 -17.03 11.54 9.51
N GLU A 241 -16.56 10.65 10.38
CA GLU A 241 -15.80 11.03 11.58
C GLU A 241 -14.51 11.76 11.21
N GLU A 242 -13.81 11.24 10.20
CA GLU A 242 -12.59 11.84 9.72
C GLU A 242 -12.82 13.24 9.11
N CYS A 243 -13.87 13.42 8.30
CA CYS A 243 -14.24 14.73 7.78
C CYS A 243 -14.53 15.75 8.90
N LYS A 244 -15.20 15.32 9.98
CA LYS A 244 -15.45 16.17 11.15
C LYS A 244 -14.15 16.53 11.88
N HIS A 245 -13.28 15.55 12.08
CA HIS A 245 -12.00 15.73 12.75
C HIS A 245 -11.12 16.71 11.98
N PHE A 246 -10.96 16.50 10.66
CA PHE A 246 -10.19 17.41 9.82
C PHE A 246 -10.83 18.78 9.74
N GLY A 247 -12.16 18.90 9.59
CA GLY A 247 -12.82 20.21 9.61
C GLY A 247 -12.51 21.01 10.87
N THR A 248 -12.54 20.36 12.04
CA THR A 248 -12.21 21.01 13.33
C THR A 248 -10.74 21.41 13.41
N GLN A 249 -9.83 20.49 13.08
CA GLN A 249 -8.39 20.79 13.13
C GLN A 249 -7.99 21.87 12.12
N PHE A 250 -8.56 21.83 10.92
CA PHE A 250 -8.29 22.79 9.85
C PHE A 250 -8.60 24.22 10.30
N LEU A 251 -9.78 24.43 10.89
CA LEU A 251 -10.19 25.72 11.44
C LEU A 251 -9.25 26.21 12.55
N SER A 252 -8.79 25.31 13.43
CA SER A 252 -7.90 25.67 14.55
C SER A 252 -6.45 25.99 14.14
N LYS A 253 -5.98 25.52 12.97
CA LYS A 253 -4.59 25.64 12.53
C LYS A 253 -4.36 26.71 11.46
N GLN A 254 -5.43 27.29 10.92
CA GLN A 254 -5.38 28.43 10.00
C GLN A 254 -4.81 29.71 10.64
N GLU A 255 -4.80 29.82 11.97
CA GLU A 255 -4.30 31.00 12.67
C GLU A 255 -2.78 31.23 12.49
N ILE A 256 -2.01 30.20 12.11
CA ILE A 256 -0.56 30.28 11.90
C ILE A 256 -0.21 29.95 10.44
N MET A 257 -0.07 31.00 9.63
CA MET A 257 0.20 30.89 8.19
C MET A 257 1.71 30.85 7.89
N THR A 258 2.31 29.65 7.91
CA THR A 258 3.71 29.39 7.49
C THR A 258 3.76 28.52 6.24
N GLU A 259 4.89 28.52 5.52
CA GLU A 259 5.08 27.66 4.34
C GLU A 259 4.85 26.18 4.66
N GLU A 260 5.41 25.70 5.78
CA GLU A 260 5.26 24.32 6.25
C GLU A 260 3.80 23.96 6.54
N ASN A 261 3.07 24.85 7.24
CA ASN A 261 1.64 24.63 7.53
C ASN A 261 0.81 24.64 6.25
N CYS A 262 1.08 25.58 5.34
CA CYS A 262 0.43 25.66 4.03
C CYS A 262 0.63 24.36 3.23
N ILE A 263 1.88 23.89 3.09
CA ILE A 263 2.18 22.64 2.38
C ILE A 263 1.49 21.43 3.05
N LYS A 264 1.56 21.33 4.38
CA LYS A 264 0.98 20.22 5.14
C LYS A 264 -0.54 20.16 4.99
N TRP A 265 -1.23 21.27 5.20
CA TRP A 265 -2.69 21.32 5.16
C TRP A 265 -3.24 21.24 3.74
N LEU A 266 -2.54 21.81 2.75
CA LEU A 266 -2.94 21.63 1.35
C LEU A 266 -2.82 20.16 0.94
N LYS A 267 -1.76 19.43 1.33
CA LYS A 267 -1.68 17.97 1.13
C LYS A 267 -2.87 17.22 1.72
N ILE A 268 -3.26 17.55 2.97
CA ILE A 268 -4.42 16.94 3.63
C ILE A 268 -5.70 17.27 2.86
N CYS A 269 -5.92 18.52 2.47
CA CYS A 269 -7.07 18.96 1.69
C CYS A 269 -7.23 18.13 0.41
N TYR A 270 -6.15 17.99 -0.36
CA TYR A 270 -6.18 17.17 -1.57
C TYR A 270 -6.54 15.71 -1.24
N TYR A 271 -6.08 15.15 -0.13
CA TYR A 271 -6.41 13.78 0.22
C TYR A 271 -7.87 13.56 0.67
N VAL A 272 -8.43 14.44 1.49
CA VAL A 272 -9.71 14.21 2.19
C VAL A 272 -10.93 14.65 1.39
N ILE A 273 -10.75 15.61 0.48
CA ILE A 273 -11.84 16.21 -0.30
C ILE A 273 -12.73 15.22 -1.07
N PRO A 274 -12.20 14.12 -1.66
CA PRO A 274 -13.05 13.14 -2.33
C PRO A 274 -14.22 12.64 -1.47
N ASP A 275 -14.04 12.55 -0.15
CA ASP A 275 -15.09 12.12 0.78
C ASP A 275 -15.72 13.29 1.55
N CYS A 276 -14.98 14.40 1.71
CA CYS A 276 -15.36 15.55 2.53
C CYS A 276 -15.74 16.75 1.67
N GLN A 277 -16.82 16.63 0.88
CA GLN A 277 -17.29 17.70 -0.02
C GLN A 277 -17.54 19.03 0.71
N ASN A 278 -17.93 18.98 1.99
CA ASN A 278 -18.11 20.16 2.85
C ASN A 278 -16.81 20.93 3.13
N LEU A 279 -15.63 20.31 2.99
CA LEU A 279 -14.33 20.95 3.18
C LEU A 279 -13.78 21.59 1.90
N HIS A 280 -14.41 21.36 0.75
CA HIS A 280 -13.91 21.79 -0.56
C HIS A 280 -13.70 23.32 -0.63
N SER A 281 -14.70 24.09 -0.18
CA SER A 281 -14.66 25.56 -0.16
C SER A 281 -13.63 26.12 0.83
N LEU A 282 -13.47 25.47 1.98
CA LEU A 282 -12.48 25.82 3.01
C LEU A 282 -11.06 25.63 2.48
N CYS A 283 -10.78 24.45 1.94
CA CYS A 283 -9.50 24.11 1.32
C CYS A 283 -9.14 25.03 0.15
N ARG A 284 -10.14 25.40 -0.66
CA ARG A 284 -9.99 26.36 -1.74
C ARG A 284 -9.57 27.74 -1.24
N SER A 285 -10.24 28.24 -0.20
CA SER A 285 -9.96 29.55 0.39
C SER A 285 -8.58 29.59 1.02
N PHE A 286 -8.22 28.54 1.78
CA PHE A 286 -6.90 28.42 2.39
C PHE A 286 -5.76 28.39 1.36
N ARG A 287 -5.95 27.74 0.21
CA ARG A 287 -4.95 27.78 -0.87
C ARG A 287 -4.67 29.19 -1.37
N ILE A 288 -5.71 30.01 -1.48
CA ILE A 288 -5.57 31.42 -1.89
C ILE A 288 -4.80 32.19 -0.81
N GLU A 289 -5.18 32.03 0.47
CA GLU A 289 -4.50 32.66 1.60
C GLU A 289 -3.00 32.31 1.67
N CYS A 290 -2.65 31.04 1.45
CA CYS A 290 -1.26 30.61 1.36
C CYS A 290 -0.52 31.28 0.19
N SER A 291 -1.18 31.37 -0.97
CA SER A 291 -0.60 31.98 -2.17
C SER A 291 -0.41 33.49 -1.99
N GLU A 292 -1.32 34.19 -1.29
CA GLU A 292 -1.17 35.60 -0.90
C GLU A 292 0.10 35.86 -0.06
N LYS A 293 0.55 34.85 0.69
CA LYS A 293 1.80 34.90 1.47
C LYS A 293 3.04 34.45 0.68
N GLY A 294 2.88 34.10 -0.60
CA GLY A 294 3.95 33.58 -1.45
C GLY A 294 4.23 32.09 -1.25
N PHE A 295 3.36 31.35 -0.57
CA PHE A 295 3.51 29.92 -0.35
C PHE A 295 2.70 29.12 -1.37
N PHE A 296 3.40 28.45 -2.29
CA PHE A 296 2.77 27.73 -3.38
C PHE A 296 2.90 26.23 -3.20
N TYR A 297 1.76 25.56 -2.96
CA TYR A 297 1.69 24.12 -3.13
C TYR A 297 1.08 23.81 -4.50
N ASN A 298 1.96 23.49 -5.44
CA ASN A 298 1.59 22.82 -6.67
C ASN A 298 1.89 21.34 -6.46
N SER A 299 0.85 20.53 -6.37
CA SER A 299 1.01 19.11 -6.63
C SER A 299 1.42 18.95 -8.10
N LYS A 300 2.73 18.98 -8.35
CA LYS A 300 3.33 18.67 -9.66
C LYS A 300 3.08 17.19 -10.04
N GLU A 301 2.56 16.39 -9.12
CA GLU A 301 2.18 14.98 -9.29
C GLU A 301 0.83 14.79 -10.00
N HIS A 302 0.08 15.87 -10.28
CA HIS A 302 -1.21 15.75 -10.99
C HIS A 302 -1.09 15.49 -12.48
N ASN A 303 0.05 15.82 -13.10
CA ASN A 303 0.26 15.51 -14.51
C ASN A 303 0.48 14.01 -14.65
N PHE A 304 -0.59 13.35 -15.05
CA PHE A 304 -0.59 11.98 -15.52
C PHE A 304 0.42 11.84 -16.65
N ASP A 305 1.57 11.23 -16.35
CA ASP A 305 2.54 10.84 -17.38
C ASP A 305 2.61 9.32 -17.40
N LEU A 306 1.77 8.74 -18.25
CA LEU A 306 1.68 7.30 -18.51
C LEU A 306 3.07 6.68 -18.78
N PHE A 307 4.03 7.46 -19.30
CA PHE A 307 5.34 6.99 -19.71
C PHE A 307 6.42 7.16 -18.63
N LYS A 308 6.20 7.99 -17.60
CA LYS A 308 7.14 8.18 -16.47
C LYS A 308 6.91 7.20 -15.32
N ASN A 309 5.67 6.80 -15.07
CA ASN A 309 5.35 5.90 -13.96
C ASN A 309 4.56 4.67 -14.45
N PRO A 310 5.25 3.56 -14.74
CA PRO A 310 4.67 2.46 -15.52
C PRO A 310 3.96 1.40 -14.70
N SER A 311 3.61 1.66 -13.44
CA SER A 311 2.89 0.62 -12.69
C SER A 311 1.52 0.41 -13.34
N THR A 312 1.40 -0.71 -14.07
CA THR A 312 0.15 -1.26 -14.59
C THR A 312 -0.84 -1.60 -13.47
N ASP A 313 -0.34 -1.66 -12.24
CA ASP A 313 -1.07 -2.10 -11.07
C ASP A 313 -0.88 -1.17 -9.90
N LEU A 314 -1.50 0.02 -9.94
CA LEU A 314 -1.60 0.85 -8.74
C LEU A 314 -2.11 0.04 -7.55
N ASP A 315 -3.10 -0.85 -7.73
CA ASP A 315 -3.59 -1.68 -6.63
C ASP A 315 -2.62 -2.84 -6.26
N GLU A 316 -1.99 -3.54 -7.21
CA GLU A 316 -1.08 -4.67 -6.88
C GLU A 316 0.29 -4.21 -6.39
N THR A 317 0.83 -3.10 -6.92
CA THR A 317 2.10 -2.52 -6.44
C THR A 317 1.97 -1.80 -5.10
N ASP A 318 0.83 -1.17 -4.81
CA ASP A 318 0.57 -0.60 -3.48
C ASP A 318 0.32 -1.72 -2.45
N ILE A 319 -0.40 -2.80 -2.80
CA ILE A 319 -0.54 -3.99 -1.95
C ILE A 319 0.82 -4.65 -1.70
N GLN A 320 1.59 -4.88 -2.75
CA GLN A 320 2.90 -5.51 -2.66
C GLN A 320 3.85 -4.66 -1.81
N HIS A 321 3.89 -3.34 -2.01
CA HIS A 321 4.66 -2.41 -1.17
C HIS A 321 4.20 -2.43 0.30
N THR A 322 2.90 -2.52 0.53
CA THR A 322 2.31 -2.57 1.87
C THR A 322 2.66 -3.87 2.60
N TYR A 323 2.59 -4.99 1.90
CA TYR A 323 2.95 -6.30 2.45
C TYR A 323 4.47 -6.45 2.57
N GLU A 324 5.27 -5.81 1.71
CA GLU A 324 6.72 -5.65 1.90
C GLU A 324 7.01 -4.89 3.21
N LYS A 325 6.29 -3.80 3.50
CA LYS A 325 6.42 -3.09 4.78
C LYS A 325 6.02 -3.94 5.98
N LEU A 326 4.97 -4.75 5.88
CA LEU A 326 4.62 -5.72 6.94
C LEU A 326 5.70 -6.78 7.13
N HIS A 327 6.28 -7.26 6.04
CA HIS A 327 7.36 -8.22 6.07
C HIS A 327 8.63 -7.63 6.72
N ASP A 328 8.93 -6.35 6.50
CA ASP A 328 10.00 -5.62 7.18
C ASP A 328 9.78 -5.51 8.70
N LEU A 329 8.53 -5.69 9.17
CA LEU A 329 8.14 -5.75 10.58
C LEU A 329 7.93 -7.19 11.09
N GLY A 330 8.27 -8.19 10.28
CA GLY A 330 8.17 -9.59 10.65
C GLY A 330 6.77 -10.16 10.61
N ILE A 331 5.85 -9.50 9.89
CA ILE A 331 4.49 -9.98 9.67
C ILE A 331 4.39 -10.61 8.29
N HIS A 332 3.92 -11.85 8.26
CA HIS A 332 3.72 -12.58 7.02
C HIS A 332 2.28 -12.45 6.54
N VAL A 333 2.13 -12.00 5.30
CA VAL A 333 0.86 -12.02 4.57
C VAL A 333 1.07 -12.84 3.30
N THR A 334 0.20 -13.83 3.11
CA THR A 334 0.29 -14.82 2.03
C THR A 334 -0.86 -14.62 1.06
N GLY A 335 -0.58 -14.59 -0.25
CA GLY A 335 -1.63 -14.67 -1.27
C GLY A 335 -2.28 -16.04 -1.37
N LEU A 336 -3.48 -16.11 -1.97
CA LEU A 336 -4.31 -17.30 -2.12
C LEU A 336 -3.91 -18.17 -3.33
N GLU A 337 -2.64 -18.25 -3.68
CA GLU A 337 -2.18 -18.98 -4.89
C GLU A 337 -2.32 -20.52 -4.76
N LYS A 338 -2.46 -21.05 -3.54
CA LYS A 338 -2.41 -22.50 -3.23
C LYS A 338 -3.47 -22.96 -2.22
N TYR A 339 -4.71 -22.48 -2.32
CA TYR A 339 -5.80 -23.03 -1.48
C TYR A 339 -6.51 -24.20 -2.16
N SER A 340 -7.15 -25.04 -1.36
CA SER A 340 -8.09 -26.07 -1.85
C SER A 340 -9.54 -25.64 -1.65
N GLU A 341 -10.45 -26.16 -2.49
CA GLU A 341 -11.90 -25.96 -2.32
C GLU A 341 -12.37 -26.39 -0.92
N LEU A 342 -11.79 -27.48 -0.39
CA LEU A 342 -12.06 -27.97 0.96
C LEU A 342 -11.74 -26.91 2.03
N GLN A 343 -10.62 -26.20 1.91
CA GLN A 343 -10.24 -25.15 2.86
C GLN A 343 -11.23 -23.98 2.81
N VAL A 344 -11.55 -23.49 1.62
CA VAL A 344 -12.50 -22.37 1.48
C VAL A 344 -13.91 -22.76 1.93
N ALA A 345 -14.34 -24.00 1.66
CA ALA A 345 -15.62 -24.51 2.18
C ALA A 345 -15.65 -24.53 3.72
N ASN A 346 -14.60 -25.04 4.37
CA ASN A 346 -14.46 -25.00 5.83
C ASN A 346 -14.56 -23.57 6.39
N PHE A 347 -13.97 -22.62 5.69
CA PHE A 347 -14.00 -21.23 6.07
C PHE A 347 -15.40 -20.61 5.92
N LEU A 348 -16.15 -20.93 4.87
CA LEU A 348 -17.52 -20.43 4.70
C LEU A 348 -18.46 -20.96 5.80
N VAL A 349 -18.25 -22.19 6.26
CA VAL A 349 -19.07 -22.82 7.32
C VAL A 349 -18.53 -22.57 8.73
N GLN A 350 -17.40 -21.89 8.89
CA GLN A 350 -16.70 -21.79 10.17
C GLN A 350 -17.54 -21.12 11.28
N GLU A 351 -18.43 -20.20 10.93
CA GLU A 351 -19.29 -19.52 11.91
C GLU A 351 -20.26 -20.48 12.60
N TYR A 352 -20.55 -21.62 11.94
CA TYR A 352 -21.45 -22.67 12.41
C TYR A 352 -20.71 -23.84 13.07
N LEU A 353 -19.37 -23.82 13.09
CA LEU A 353 -18.54 -24.76 13.83
C LEU A 353 -18.56 -24.38 15.32
N VAL A 354 -18.99 -25.31 16.17
CA VAL A 354 -18.83 -25.26 17.63
C VAL A 354 -18.00 -26.46 18.10
N GLN A 355 -17.46 -26.40 19.32
CA GLN A 355 -16.57 -27.47 19.83
C GLN A 355 -17.23 -28.86 19.82
N GLU A 356 -18.56 -28.94 19.91
CA GLU A 356 -19.32 -30.19 19.99
C GLU A 356 -19.98 -30.61 18.67
N TYR A 357 -19.92 -29.77 17.63
CA TYR A 357 -20.68 -30.01 16.41
C TYR A 357 -19.96 -29.51 15.14
N TYR A 358 -19.75 -30.44 14.21
CA TYR A 358 -19.29 -30.16 12.86
C TYR A 358 -20.46 -30.24 11.87
N PRO A 359 -20.66 -29.24 11.00
CA PRO A 359 -21.79 -29.18 10.08
C PRO A 359 -21.76 -30.39 9.15
N GLY A 360 -22.84 -31.16 9.21
CA GLY A 360 -23.09 -32.21 8.24
C GLY A 360 -23.42 -31.62 6.87
N TYR A 361 -23.61 -32.54 5.93
CA TYR A 361 -23.95 -32.23 4.55
C TYR A 361 -25.13 -31.24 4.40
N LEU A 362 -26.23 -31.45 5.13
CA LEU A 362 -27.43 -30.59 5.06
C LEU A 362 -27.17 -29.16 5.55
N GLN A 363 -26.40 -28.99 6.63
CA GLN A 363 -26.00 -27.65 7.08
C GLN A 363 -25.08 -26.98 6.06
N CYS A 364 -24.10 -27.71 5.52
CA CYS A 364 -23.21 -27.19 4.48
C CYS A 364 -24.03 -26.63 3.30
N LYS A 365 -24.97 -27.43 2.78
CA LYS A 365 -25.87 -26.99 1.70
C LYS A 365 -26.60 -25.69 2.05
N LYS A 366 -27.22 -25.63 3.23
CA LYS A 366 -27.98 -24.44 3.67
C LYS A 366 -27.10 -23.19 3.73
N ILE A 367 -25.87 -23.32 4.22
CA ILE A 367 -24.90 -22.21 4.31
C ILE A 367 -24.50 -21.73 2.92
N PHE A 368 -24.22 -22.67 2.00
CA PHE A 368 -23.87 -22.33 0.62
C PHE A 368 -25.04 -21.68 -0.12
N ASP A 369 -26.27 -22.19 0.01
CA ASP A 369 -27.46 -21.56 -0.57
C ASP A 369 -27.67 -20.12 -0.08
N GLN A 370 -27.35 -19.85 1.19
CA GLN A 370 -27.43 -18.50 1.76
C GLN A 370 -26.31 -17.58 1.28
N LYS A 371 -25.05 -18.05 1.32
CA LYS A 371 -23.88 -17.20 1.06
C LYS A 371 -23.60 -17.00 -0.43
N CYS A 372 -23.76 -18.03 -1.26
CA CYS A 372 -23.31 -18.02 -2.67
C CYS A 372 -23.93 -16.88 -3.50
N SER A 373 -25.20 -16.56 -3.28
CA SER A 373 -25.88 -15.45 -3.99
C SER A 373 -25.16 -14.11 -3.78
N SER A 374 -24.54 -13.92 -2.62
CA SER A 374 -23.89 -12.66 -2.23
C SER A 374 -22.40 -12.58 -2.58
N ILE A 375 -21.70 -13.72 -2.68
CA ILE A 375 -20.23 -13.79 -2.81
C ILE A 375 -19.72 -14.53 -4.06
N GLN A 376 -20.59 -15.08 -4.91
CA GLN A 376 -20.20 -15.78 -6.15
C GLN A 376 -19.37 -14.93 -7.13
N TYR A 377 -19.36 -13.60 -6.96
CA TYR A 377 -18.55 -12.68 -7.75
C TYR A 377 -17.05 -12.75 -7.40
N LEU A 378 -16.70 -13.38 -6.27
CA LEU A 378 -15.32 -13.58 -5.84
C LEU A 378 -14.75 -14.84 -6.50
N GLU A 379 -13.68 -14.69 -7.27
CA GLU A 379 -13.02 -15.80 -7.96
C GLU A 379 -12.69 -16.99 -7.04
N PRO A 380 -12.22 -16.81 -5.78
CA PRO A 380 -11.95 -17.94 -4.91
C PRO A 380 -13.15 -18.82 -4.55
N ILE A 381 -14.38 -18.32 -4.72
CA ILE A 381 -15.61 -18.97 -4.27
C ILE A 381 -16.53 -19.34 -5.45
N LYS A 382 -16.38 -18.63 -6.58
CA LYS A 382 -17.22 -18.74 -7.78
C LYS A 382 -17.43 -20.20 -8.23
N GLN A 383 -16.36 -20.95 -8.42
CA GLN A 383 -16.43 -22.34 -8.89
C GLN A 383 -17.26 -23.22 -7.94
N MET A 384 -17.02 -23.13 -6.63
CA MET A 384 -17.76 -23.89 -5.62
C MET A 384 -19.24 -23.53 -5.58
N CYS A 385 -19.59 -22.26 -5.81
CA CYS A 385 -20.99 -21.84 -5.86
C CYS A 385 -21.73 -22.28 -7.14
N THR A 386 -20.99 -22.58 -8.21
CA THR A 386 -21.55 -23.09 -9.47
C THR A 386 -21.52 -24.62 -9.61
N SER A 387 -20.62 -25.28 -8.90
CA SER A 387 -20.38 -26.74 -9.00
C SER A 387 -21.41 -27.52 -8.19
N LYS A 388 -22.47 -27.97 -8.87
CA LYS A 388 -23.54 -28.78 -8.29
C LYS A 388 -23.68 -30.13 -9.02
N ASP A 389 -24.04 -31.17 -8.29
CA ASP A 389 -24.36 -32.48 -8.85
C ASP A 389 -25.73 -32.48 -9.57
N SER A 390 -26.09 -33.62 -10.17
CA SER A 390 -27.38 -33.82 -10.86
C SER A 390 -28.61 -33.65 -9.97
N ARG A 391 -28.43 -33.62 -8.65
CA ARG A 391 -29.49 -33.38 -7.65
C ARG A 391 -29.47 -31.94 -7.12
N ASN A 392 -28.75 -31.04 -7.79
CA ASN A 392 -28.58 -29.63 -7.43
C ASN A 392 -27.90 -29.45 -6.05
N LEU A 393 -26.95 -30.34 -5.73
CA LEU A 393 -26.21 -30.35 -4.46
C LEU A 393 -24.76 -29.91 -4.67
N TYR A 394 -24.23 -29.05 -3.79
CA TYR A 394 -22.83 -28.59 -3.92
C TYR A 394 -21.85 -29.75 -3.72
N ASN A 395 -21.01 -30.00 -4.72
CA ASN A 395 -20.07 -31.13 -4.70
C ASN A 395 -19.12 -31.10 -3.49
N VAL A 396 -18.67 -29.90 -3.11
CA VAL A 396 -17.75 -29.69 -1.99
C VAL A 396 -18.34 -30.12 -0.63
N CYS A 397 -19.68 -30.12 -0.49
CA CYS A 397 -20.33 -30.52 0.76
C CYS A 397 -20.33 -32.03 1.01
N HIS A 398 -20.19 -32.87 -0.03
CA HIS A 398 -20.18 -34.34 0.13
C HIS A 398 -18.93 -34.81 0.88
N ASP A 399 -17.77 -34.31 0.49
CA ASP A 399 -16.49 -34.74 1.05
C ASP A 399 -16.01 -33.88 2.22
N MET A 400 -16.75 -32.84 2.59
CA MET A 400 -16.31 -31.86 3.59
C MET A 400 -16.00 -32.52 4.94
N TYR A 401 -16.88 -33.38 5.47
CA TYR A 401 -16.67 -33.99 6.79
C TYR A 401 -15.45 -34.94 6.81
N ALA A 402 -15.45 -35.95 5.94
CA ALA A 402 -14.40 -36.96 5.89
C ALA A 402 -13.06 -36.37 5.40
N GLY A 403 -13.11 -35.52 4.37
CA GLY A 403 -11.96 -34.82 3.82
C GLY A 403 -11.30 -33.91 4.85
N THR A 404 -12.07 -33.11 5.58
CA THR A 404 -11.53 -32.23 6.63
C THR A 404 -10.91 -33.02 7.76
N ARG A 405 -11.59 -34.08 8.22
CA ARG A 405 -11.06 -34.97 9.25
C ARG A 405 -9.70 -35.56 8.85
N ASN A 406 -9.64 -36.17 7.67
CA ASN A 406 -8.43 -36.81 7.16
C ASN A 406 -7.30 -35.79 6.97
N TYR A 407 -7.62 -34.59 6.46
CA TYR A 407 -6.66 -33.51 6.33
C TYR A 407 -6.12 -33.07 7.70
N CYS A 408 -6.98 -32.85 8.70
CA CYS A 408 -6.55 -32.40 10.03
C CYS A 408 -5.61 -33.42 10.70
N TYR A 409 -5.94 -34.72 10.63
CA TYR A 409 -5.06 -35.76 11.17
C TYR A 409 -3.77 -35.92 10.36
N SER A 410 -3.81 -35.73 9.03
CA SER A 410 -2.60 -35.72 8.18
C SER A 410 -1.68 -34.54 8.54
N LEU A 411 -2.24 -33.34 8.70
CA LEU A 411 -1.51 -32.16 9.15
C LEU A 411 -0.88 -32.39 10.53
N GLN A 412 -1.66 -32.92 11.47
CA GLN A 412 -1.13 -33.29 12.79
C GLN A 412 0.00 -34.32 12.67
N SER A 413 -0.14 -35.33 11.82
CA SER A 413 0.91 -36.34 11.60
C SER A 413 2.19 -35.73 11.02
N LYS A 414 2.10 -34.84 10.02
CA LYS A 414 3.26 -34.12 9.47
C LYS A 414 3.98 -33.29 10.53
N LEU A 415 3.22 -32.53 11.34
CA LEU A 415 3.77 -31.70 12.40
C LEU A 415 4.25 -32.52 13.61
N LYS A 416 3.68 -33.71 13.84
CA LYS A 416 4.15 -34.68 14.84
C LYS A 416 5.41 -35.41 14.36
N GLN A 417 5.54 -35.80 13.09
CA GLN A 417 6.74 -36.45 12.53
C GLN A 417 7.94 -35.49 12.49
N GLY A 418 7.70 -34.18 12.47
CA GLY A 418 8.66 -33.15 12.88
C GLY A 418 8.82 -33.03 14.41
N ILE A 419 8.96 -34.16 15.11
CA ILE A 419 8.79 -34.47 16.57
C ILE A 419 9.24 -33.41 17.60
N TRP A 420 10.00 -32.39 17.23
CA TRP A 420 10.59 -31.39 18.14
C TRP A 420 9.89 -30.01 18.12
N PHE A 421 8.83 -29.83 17.33
CA PHE A 421 8.16 -28.52 17.15
C PHE A 421 7.44 -27.99 18.40
N TRP A 422 6.95 -28.90 19.26
CA TRP A 422 6.00 -28.57 20.33
C TRP A 422 6.64 -28.13 21.66
N TRP A 423 7.94 -28.41 21.83
CA TRP A 423 8.66 -28.19 23.07
C TRP A 423 9.80 -27.17 22.94
N TYR A 424 10.14 -26.78 21.71
CA TYR A 424 11.22 -25.84 21.42
C TYR A 424 10.79 -24.84 20.34
N PRO A 425 10.50 -23.59 20.71
CA PRO A 425 10.36 -22.45 19.79
C PRO A 425 11.61 -22.22 18.91
N ASP A 426 12.71 -22.93 19.21
CA ASP A 426 14.04 -22.79 18.61
C ASP A 426 14.21 -23.57 17.29
N ARG A 427 13.17 -24.29 16.83
CA ARG A 427 13.09 -24.90 15.50
C ARG A 427 12.03 -24.19 14.66
N PRO A 428 12.38 -23.06 14.02
CA PRO A 428 11.40 -22.29 13.24
C PRO A 428 10.95 -23.07 12.01
N LEU A 429 9.68 -22.93 11.68
CA LEU A 429 9.17 -23.28 10.34
C LEU A 429 9.91 -22.44 9.30
N SER A 430 10.23 -23.05 8.16
CA SER A 430 10.71 -22.34 6.99
C SER A 430 9.70 -21.30 6.50
N LYS A 431 10.14 -20.38 5.64
CA LYS A 431 9.27 -19.36 5.04
C LYS A 431 8.11 -20.03 4.26
N GLU A 432 8.42 -21.09 3.54
CA GLU A 432 7.50 -21.84 2.70
C GLU A 432 6.48 -22.61 3.56
N GLU A 433 6.92 -23.25 4.64
CA GLU A 433 6.03 -23.90 5.62
C GLU A 433 5.12 -22.89 6.31
N CYS A 434 5.64 -21.73 6.72
CA CYS A 434 4.81 -20.66 7.25
C CYS A 434 3.79 -20.15 6.23
N LYS A 435 4.18 -19.97 4.96
CA LYS A 435 3.27 -19.56 3.89
C LYS A 435 2.11 -20.55 3.77
N GLU A 436 2.41 -21.85 3.73
CA GLU A 436 1.42 -22.92 3.63
C GLU A 436 0.52 -23.00 4.87
N TYR A 437 1.11 -23.13 6.06
CA TYR A 437 0.35 -23.41 7.26
C TYR A 437 -0.43 -22.23 7.80
N LEU A 438 0.05 -20.99 7.64
CA LEU A 438 -0.73 -19.80 7.99
C LEU A 438 -1.99 -19.69 7.13
N LEU A 439 -1.92 -20.08 5.85
CA LEU A 439 -3.06 -20.09 4.95
C LEU A 439 -4.09 -21.14 5.36
N VAL A 440 -3.62 -22.36 5.66
CA VAL A 440 -4.45 -23.45 6.21
C VAL A 440 -5.13 -23.01 7.50
N CYS A 441 -4.37 -22.42 8.41
CA CYS A 441 -4.87 -21.94 9.69
C CYS A 441 -5.76 -20.71 9.60
N TYR A 442 -5.74 -19.99 8.49
CA TYR A 442 -6.74 -18.99 8.25
C TYR A 442 -8.08 -19.63 7.90
N PHE A 443 -8.08 -20.54 6.92
CA PHE A 443 -9.32 -21.13 6.41
C PHE A 443 -9.94 -22.18 7.34
N MET A 444 -9.13 -22.89 8.12
CA MET A 444 -9.59 -24.08 8.83
C MET A 444 -9.36 -24.06 10.34
N HIS A 445 -9.06 -22.90 10.95
CA HIS A 445 -8.78 -22.80 12.39
C HIS A 445 -9.79 -23.55 13.26
N LYS A 446 -11.09 -23.26 13.09
CA LYS A 446 -12.15 -23.89 13.89
C LYS A 446 -12.28 -25.38 13.60
N ALA A 447 -12.12 -25.79 12.34
CA ALA A 447 -12.18 -27.20 11.95
C ALA A 447 -11.01 -28.00 12.55
N ILE A 448 -9.80 -27.44 12.49
CA ILE A 448 -8.60 -28.03 13.10
C ILE A 448 -8.80 -28.14 14.62
N THR A 449 -9.30 -27.10 15.27
CA THR A 449 -9.56 -27.10 16.72
C THR A 449 -10.59 -28.17 17.09
N TYR A 450 -11.66 -28.31 16.30
CA TYR A 450 -12.67 -29.36 16.48
C TYR A 450 -12.05 -30.77 16.39
N TRP A 451 -11.35 -31.07 15.29
CA TRP A 451 -10.84 -32.41 15.03
C TRP A 451 -9.66 -32.81 15.92
N LEU A 452 -8.82 -31.85 16.30
CA LEU A 452 -7.63 -32.12 17.10
C LEU A 452 -7.83 -31.89 18.60
N SER A 453 -8.93 -31.23 18.99
CA SER A 453 -9.25 -30.86 20.39
C SER A 453 -8.24 -29.91 21.05
N TYR A 454 -7.41 -29.22 20.27
CA TYR A 454 -6.55 -28.12 20.74
C TYR A 454 -6.25 -27.15 19.58
N ASP A 455 -5.84 -25.93 19.91
CA ASP A 455 -5.60 -24.87 18.93
C ASP A 455 -4.19 -24.94 18.32
N LEU A 456 -3.99 -25.89 17.41
CA LEU A 456 -2.74 -26.00 16.63
C LEU A 456 -2.42 -24.71 15.87
N CYS A 457 -3.44 -23.97 15.44
CA CYS A 457 -3.24 -22.79 14.61
C CYS A 457 -2.68 -21.60 15.37
N LYS A 458 -3.03 -21.46 16.64
CA LYS A 458 -2.37 -20.52 17.54
C LYS A 458 -0.86 -20.76 17.61
N ASP A 459 -0.43 -22.01 17.76
CA ASP A 459 1.00 -22.34 17.85
C ASP A 459 1.74 -22.05 16.53
N ILE A 460 1.14 -22.43 15.39
CA ILE A 460 1.70 -22.11 14.06
C ILE A 460 1.85 -20.60 13.87
N ARG A 461 0.82 -19.81 14.21
CA ARG A 461 0.89 -18.34 14.11
C ARG A 461 1.99 -17.76 14.98
N LEU A 462 2.15 -18.24 16.21
CA LEU A 462 3.18 -17.75 17.14
C LEU A 462 4.58 -18.07 16.65
N VAL A 463 4.83 -19.30 16.17
CA VAL A 463 6.14 -19.69 15.64
C VAL A 463 6.48 -18.90 14.37
N CYS A 464 5.52 -18.78 13.44
CA CYS A 464 5.74 -18.00 12.23
C CYS A 464 5.94 -16.51 12.52
N TYR A 465 5.23 -15.96 13.50
CA TYR A 465 5.42 -14.58 13.91
C TYR A 465 6.80 -14.35 14.55
N GLN A 466 7.25 -15.26 15.43
CA GLN A 466 8.61 -15.20 15.98
C GLN A 466 9.67 -15.28 14.87
N ALA A 467 9.56 -16.24 13.95
CA ALA A 467 10.48 -16.38 12.81
C ALA A 467 10.47 -15.13 11.91
N GLY A 468 9.30 -14.53 11.72
CA GLY A 468 9.14 -13.25 11.02
C GLY A 468 9.87 -12.11 11.72
N LEU A 469 9.72 -11.95 13.04
CA LEU A 469 10.38 -10.91 13.82
C LEU A 469 11.90 -11.07 13.84
N GLU A 470 12.41 -12.30 13.94
CA GLU A 470 13.83 -12.61 13.83
C GLU A 470 14.37 -12.27 12.43
N ARG A 471 13.61 -12.60 11.38
CA ARG A 471 13.94 -12.24 10.01
C ARG A 471 13.99 -10.72 9.82
N ALA A 472 13.01 -9.99 10.34
CA ALA A 472 12.98 -8.53 10.31
C ALA A 472 14.19 -7.91 11.03
N ALA A 473 14.54 -8.44 12.21
CA ALA A 473 15.75 -8.03 12.93
C ALA A 473 17.03 -8.29 12.11
N ASN A 474 17.15 -9.46 11.47
CA ASN A 474 18.28 -9.75 10.60
C ASN A 474 18.35 -8.82 9.39
N MET A 475 17.22 -8.52 8.73
CA MET A 475 17.18 -7.55 7.63
C MET A 475 17.60 -6.14 8.09
N ALA A 476 17.13 -5.70 9.26
CA ALA A 476 17.48 -4.41 9.82
C ALA A 476 18.98 -4.34 10.15
N LEU A 477 19.55 -5.40 10.73
CA LEU A 477 20.99 -5.54 10.97
C LEU A 477 21.78 -5.54 9.66
N MET A 478 21.35 -6.30 8.65
CA MET A 478 21.99 -6.30 7.33
C MET A 478 22.03 -4.91 6.72
N LYS A 479 20.97 -4.12 6.85
CA LYS A 479 20.96 -2.74 6.35
C LYS A 479 21.99 -1.85 7.05
N LYS A 480 22.22 -2.05 8.35
CA LYS A 480 23.23 -1.33 9.15
C LYS A 480 24.66 -1.79 8.87
N LEU A 481 24.84 -3.10 8.66
CA LEU A 481 26.12 -3.73 8.37
C LEU A 481 26.50 -3.64 6.89
N ASN A 482 25.60 -3.17 6.04
CA ASN A 482 25.84 -3.02 4.62
C ASN A 482 27.10 -2.19 4.36
N ARG A 483 27.97 -2.66 3.46
CA ARG A 483 29.30 -2.10 3.16
C ARG A 483 30.33 -2.13 4.31
N LYS A 484 29.95 -2.55 5.52
CA LYS A 484 30.84 -2.70 6.68
C LYS A 484 31.26 -4.14 6.91
N LEU A 485 30.40 -5.09 6.53
CA LEU A 485 30.65 -6.52 6.57
C LEU A 485 30.81 -7.05 5.15
N THR A 486 31.96 -7.67 4.89
CA THR A 486 32.22 -8.46 3.69
C THR A 486 32.53 -9.88 4.13
N LEU A 487 31.96 -10.86 3.42
CA LEU A 487 32.07 -12.27 3.75
C LEU A 487 32.88 -12.98 2.67
N GLU A 488 33.76 -13.86 3.11
CA GLU A 488 34.40 -14.84 2.25
C GLU A 488 33.40 -15.91 1.78
N ASN A 489 33.72 -16.63 0.70
CA ASN A 489 32.84 -17.63 0.09
C ASN A 489 32.43 -18.77 1.05
N ASN A 490 33.22 -19.05 2.10
CA ASN A 490 32.81 -19.96 3.17
C ASN A 490 32.16 -19.16 4.31
N PRO A 491 30.82 -19.17 4.45
CA PRO A 491 30.11 -18.38 5.45
C PRO A 491 30.49 -18.77 6.88
N GLU A 492 30.89 -20.03 7.12
CA GLU A 492 31.23 -20.56 8.44
C GLU A 492 32.71 -20.37 8.81
N SER A 493 33.48 -19.63 8.00
CA SER A 493 34.90 -19.40 8.32
C SER A 493 35.03 -18.66 9.66
N SER A 494 36.00 -19.08 10.47
CA SER A 494 36.29 -18.44 11.75
C SER A 494 36.65 -16.96 11.59
N ASN A 495 37.15 -16.57 10.42
CA ASN A 495 37.45 -15.19 10.04
C ASN A 495 36.17 -14.38 9.82
N ASN A 496 35.21 -14.90 9.04
CA ASN A 496 33.89 -14.28 8.83
C ASN A 496 33.15 -14.08 10.16
N GLN A 497 33.19 -15.09 11.03
CA GLN A 497 32.56 -15.04 12.34
C GLN A 497 33.16 -13.93 13.23
N LYS A 498 34.50 -13.88 13.36
CA LYS A 498 35.19 -12.84 14.14
C LYS A 498 34.96 -11.43 13.58
N ASN A 499 34.99 -11.28 12.25
CA ASN A 499 34.74 -10.01 11.60
C ASN A 499 33.31 -9.54 11.82
N CYS A 500 32.33 -10.42 11.65
CA CYS A 500 30.93 -10.14 11.95
C CYS A 500 30.75 -9.70 13.39
N GLU A 501 31.29 -10.43 14.38
CA GLU A 501 31.13 -10.11 15.80
C GLU A 501 31.68 -8.71 16.12
N LYS A 502 32.86 -8.38 15.59
CA LYS A 502 33.48 -7.06 15.76
C LYS A 502 32.61 -5.93 15.19
N VAL A 503 32.16 -6.06 13.96
CA VAL A 503 31.35 -5.03 13.30
C VAL A 503 29.96 -4.93 13.95
N LEU A 504 29.34 -6.06 14.31
CA LEU A 504 28.06 -6.11 15.00
C LEU A 504 28.10 -5.36 16.33
N ILE A 505 29.10 -5.64 17.19
CA ILE A 505 29.25 -4.97 18.49
C ILE A 505 29.42 -3.45 18.32
N GLN A 506 30.14 -3.02 17.27
CA GLN A 506 30.31 -1.59 16.98
C GLN A 506 28.98 -0.92 16.59
N GLU A 507 28.16 -1.56 15.76
CA GLU A 507 26.85 -1.02 15.36
C GLU A 507 25.82 -1.06 16.49
N CYS A 508 25.89 -2.08 17.35
CA CYS A 508 24.98 -2.27 18.47
C CYS A 508 25.01 -1.12 19.48
N LYS A 509 26.09 -0.34 19.55
CA LYS A 509 26.21 0.83 20.44
C LYS A 509 25.03 1.79 20.37
N HIS A 510 24.48 2.00 19.18
CA HIS A 510 23.36 2.93 18.96
C HIS A 510 22.11 2.24 18.41
N PHE A 511 22.22 0.98 17.98
CA PHE A 511 21.14 0.28 17.28
C PHE A 511 20.45 -0.82 18.11
N MET A 512 21.02 -1.22 19.25
CA MET A 512 20.48 -2.31 20.08
C MET A 512 19.04 -2.08 20.58
N TYR A 513 18.55 -0.84 20.57
CA TYR A 513 17.21 -0.46 21.02
C TYR A 513 16.17 -0.40 19.89
N HIS A 514 16.46 -0.94 18.71
CA HIS A 514 15.51 -0.90 17.60
C HIS A 514 14.39 -1.96 17.75
N SER A 515 14.70 -3.16 18.25
CA SER A 515 13.70 -4.19 18.59
C SER A 515 14.23 -5.14 19.68
N TYR A 516 13.36 -5.92 20.32
CA TYR A 516 13.79 -6.96 21.29
C TYR A 516 14.77 -7.95 20.64
N TYR A 517 14.51 -8.37 19.41
CA TYR A 517 15.36 -9.31 18.69
C TYR A 517 16.72 -8.71 18.32
N ILE A 518 16.79 -7.41 18.05
CA ILE A 518 18.07 -6.71 17.85
C ILE A 518 18.82 -6.57 19.17
N LEU A 519 18.14 -6.25 20.27
CA LEU A 519 18.73 -6.26 21.60
C LEU A 519 19.34 -7.63 21.91
N TYR A 520 18.57 -8.70 21.71
CA TYR A 520 19.04 -10.07 21.90
C TYR A 520 20.27 -10.36 21.03
N SER A 521 20.22 -10.05 19.73
CA SER A 521 21.36 -10.23 18.83
C SER A 521 22.62 -9.48 19.26
N CYS A 522 22.48 -8.26 19.77
CA CYS A 522 23.60 -7.46 20.28
C CYS A 522 24.21 -8.03 21.57
N LEU A 523 23.40 -8.66 22.41
CA LEU A 523 23.85 -9.30 23.66
C LEU A 523 24.40 -10.71 23.42
N HIS A 524 24.07 -11.33 22.28
CA HIS A 524 24.51 -12.67 21.88
C HIS A 524 25.23 -12.66 20.52
N PRO A 525 26.34 -11.90 20.37
CA PRO A 525 26.94 -11.62 19.06
C PRO A 525 27.43 -12.88 18.32
N LYS A 526 27.88 -13.91 19.05
CA LYS A 526 28.31 -15.19 18.45
C LYS A 526 27.16 -15.89 17.73
N GLU A 527 26.04 -16.05 18.44
CA GLU A 527 24.82 -16.67 17.88
C GLU A 527 24.24 -15.80 16.77
N ALA A 528 24.14 -14.49 17.01
CA ALA A 528 23.64 -13.53 16.04
C ALA A 528 24.44 -13.55 14.73
N CYS A 529 25.77 -13.60 14.79
CA CYS A 529 26.60 -13.65 13.60
C CYS A 529 26.50 -14.97 12.84
N LYS A 530 26.34 -16.10 13.54
CA LYS A 530 26.08 -17.39 12.90
C LYS A 530 24.74 -17.36 12.14
N ASN A 531 23.69 -16.87 12.79
CA ASN A 531 22.35 -16.77 12.20
C ASN A 531 22.33 -15.77 11.04
N LEU A 532 22.93 -14.59 11.22
CA LEU A 532 23.00 -13.53 10.21
C LEU A 532 23.78 -14.00 8.97
N THR A 533 24.94 -14.63 9.16
CA THR A 533 25.79 -15.09 8.04
C THR A 533 25.10 -16.19 7.25
N THR A 534 24.43 -17.12 7.93
CA THR A 534 23.59 -18.16 7.29
C THR A 534 22.45 -17.53 6.49
N PHE A 535 21.76 -16.55 7.09
CA PHE A 535 20.66 -15.82 6.45
C PHE A 535 21.13 -15.04 5.21
N VAL A 536 22.22 -14.29 5.31
CA VAL A 536 22.82 -13.54 4.19
C VAL A 536 23.24 -14.48 3.07
N ASN A 537 23.89 -15.61 3.39
CA ASN A 537 24.30 -16.61 2.41
C ASN A 537 23.12 -17.23 1.66
N SER A 538 22.06 -17.64 2.38
CA SER A 538 20.86 -18.20 1.76
C SER A 538 20.21 -17.22 0.79
N ASN A 539 19.94 -15.99 1.25
CA ASN A 539 19.32 -14.97 0.39
C ASN A 539 20.22 -14.59 -0.80
N SER A 540 21.55 -14.58 -0.63
CA SER A 540 22.49 -14.31 -1.72
C SER A 540 22.47 -15.42 -2.75
N LYS A 541 22.46 -16.70 -2.34
CA LYS A 541 22.34 -17.84 -3.27
C LYS A 541 21.02 -17.81 -4.06
N ASP A 542 19.91 -17.49 -3.38
CA ASP A 542 18.61 -17.36 -4.04
C ASP A 542 18.63 -16.21 -5.06
N LEU A 543 19.19 -15.06 -4.69
CA LEU A 543 19.38 -13.94 -5.62
C LEU A 543 20.27 -14.35 -6.80
N GLU A 544 21.43 -14.96 -6.56
CA GLU A 544 22.35 -15.37 -7.63
C GLU A 544 21.70 -16.36 -8.62
N LYS A 545 20.90 -17.31 -8.13
CA LYS A 545 20.10 -18.21 -8.98
C LYS A 545 19.13 -17.42 -9.84
N ASN A 546 18.33 -16.55 -9.23
CA ASN A 546 17.37 -15.72 -9.94
C ASN A 546 18.01 -14.73 -10.93
N LEU A 547 19.21 -14.22 -10.61
CA LEU A 547 19.99 -13.34 -11.49
C LEU A 547 20.49 -14.10 -12.71
N LYS A 548 21.01 -15.32 -12.55
CA LYS A 548 21.44 -16.16 -13.68
C LYS A 548 20.28 -16.41 -14.64
N ASP A 549 19.12 -16.77 -14.12
CA ASP A 549 17.91 -16.98 -14.93
C ASP A 549 17.45 -15.67 -15.59
N THR A 550 17.51 -14.54 -14.87
CA THR A 550 17.13 -13.22 -15.40
C THR A 550 18.09 -12.71 -16.46
N LEU A 551 19.39 -12.97 -16.36
CA LEU A 551 20.38 -12.53 -17.33
C LEU A 551 20.23 -13.23 -18.69
N MET A 552 19.64 -14.42 -18.72
CA MET A 552 19.29 -15.11 -19.96
C MET A 552 18.15 -14.39 -20.70
N ASP A 553 17.14 -13.92 -19.98
CA ASP A 553 15.98 -13.20 -20.52
C ASP A 553 15.60 -12.01 -19.62
N PRO A 554 16.34 -10.89 -19.73
CA PRO A 554 16.10 -9.73 -18.88
C PRO A 554 14.88 -8.98 -19.40
N ASP A 555 13.97 -8.60 -18.50
CA ASP A 555 12.87 -7.71 -18.80
C ASP A 555 12.79 -6.57 -17.78
N TYR A 556 11.96 -5.57 -18.08
CA TYR A 556 11.85 -4.36 -17.27
C TYR A 556 11.44 -4.63 -15.81
N ASP A 557 10.48 -5.54 -15.60
CA ASP A 557 9.91 -5.79 -14.27
C ASP A 557 10.90 -6.60 -13.41
N LYS A 558 11.54 -7.62 -14.00
CA LYS A 558 12.65 -8.35 -13.39
C LYS A 558 13.80 -7.40 -13.06
N CYS A 559 14.15 -6.48 -13.98
CA CYS A 559 15.16 -5.46 -13.76
C CYS A 559 14.84 -4.56 -12.56
N LYS A 560 13.62 -4.04 -12.47
CA LYS A 560 13.18 -3.21 -11.34
C LYS A 560 13.23 -3.98 -10.02
N LYS A 561 12.77 -5.23 -10.01
CA LYS A 561 12.78 -6.11 -8.83
C LYS A 561 14.20 -6.41 -8.36
N TYR A 562 15.04 -6.99 -9.22
CA TYR A 562 16.35 -7.48 -8.82
C TYR A 562 17.39 -6.37 -8.63
N LYS A 563 17.23 -5.19 -9.25
CA LYS A 563 18.03 -3.99 -8.87
C LYS A 563 17.88 -3.67 -7.38
N LYS A 564 16.64 -3.72 -6.85
CA LYS A 564 16.38 -3.48 -5.41
C LYS A 564 17.02 -4.55 -4.53
N GLU A 565 16.95 -5.83 -4.93
CA GLU A 565 17.57 -6.93 -4.17
C GLU A 565 19.11 -6.84 -4.21
N CYS A 566 19.69 -6.51 -5.36
CA CYS A 566 21.13 -6.26 -5.52
C CYS A 566 21.64 -5.19 -4.57
N HIS A 567 20.96 -4.04 -4.45
CA HIS A 567 21.35 -3.00 -3.49
C HIS A 567 21.38 -3.47 -2.03
N LYS A 568 20.63 -4.52 -1.68
CA LYS A 568 20.62 -5.11 -0.33
C LYS A 568 21.75 -6.11 -0.10
N LEU A 569 22.19 -6.83 -1.14
CA LEU A 569 23.03 -8.03 -1.01
C LEU A 569 24.42 -7.94 -1.69
N GLU A 570 24.63 -7.03 -2.65
CA GLU A 570 25.84 -6.98 -3.48
C GLU A 570 27.15 -6.78 -2.72
N PHE A 571 27.11 -6.28 -1.49
CA PHE A 571 28.31 -5.95 -0.72
C PHE A 571 28.83 -7.12 0.15
N TYR A 572 28.05 -8.18 0.29
CA TYR A 572 28.40 -9.30 1.17
C TYR A 572 29.31 -10.31 0.48
N PHE A 573 29.05 -10.63 -0.79
CA PHE A 573 29.82 -11.59 -1.57
C PHE A 573 30.24 -11.05 -2.94
N GLN A 574 31.46 -11.38 -3.37
CA GLN A 574 31.99 -10.94 -4.66
C GLN A 574 31.23 -11.54 -5.85
N SER A 575 30.76 -12.79 -5.74
CA SER A 575 29.94 -13.45 -6.76
C SER A 575 28.63 -12.70 -7.00
N THR A 576 27.93 -12.34 -5.93
CA THR A 576 26.69 -11.56 -5.98
C THR A 576 26.95 -10.18 -6.57
N LYS A 577 28.03 -9.49 -6.13
CA LYS A 577 28.44 -8.19 -6.67
C LYS A 577 28.62 -8.23 -8.20
N LYS A 578 29.30 -9.25 -8.71
CA LYS A 578 29.55 -9.42 -10.14
C LYS A 578 28.24 -9.56 -10.93
N LEU A 579 27.37 -10.47 -10.51
CA LEU A 579 26.09 -10.71 -11.19
C LEU A 579 25.18 -9.47 -11.14
N CYS A 580 25.20 -8.73 -10.03
CA CYS A 580 24.48 -7.45 -9.92
C CYS A 580 25.03 -6.38 -10.87
N GLY A 581 26.35 -6.32 -11.08
CA GLY A 581 26.97 -5.44 -12.08
C GLY A 581 26.54 -5.80 -13.52
N GLU A 582 26.45 -7.10 -13.84
CA GLU A 582 25.96 -7.60 -15.12
C GLU A 582 24.48 -7.24 -15.32
N LEU A 583 23.63 -7.44 -14.28
CA LEU A 583 22.22 -7.06 -14.30
C LEU A 583 22.07 -5.56 -14.58
N ASN A 584 22.81 -4.70 -13.87
CA ASN A 584 22.72 -3.25 -14.05
C ASN A 584 23.02 -2.82 -15.48
N THR A 585 23.99 -3.47 -16.13
CA THR A 585 24.33 -3.23 -17.53
C THR A 585 23.21 -3.68 -18.47
N ALA A 586 22.68 -4.89 -18.27
CA ALA A 586 21.56 -5.42 -19.07
C ALA A 586 20.31 -4.53 -18.95
N CYS A 587 19.97 -4.12 -17.72
CA CYS A 587 18.81 -3.29 -17.46
C CYS A 587 18.93 -1.87 -18.03
N LYS A 588 20.13 -1.29 -18.04
CA LYS A 588 20.35 0.01 -18.69
C LYS A 588 19.99 -0.02 -20.18
N ASN A 589 20.32 -1.12 -20.86
CA ASN A 589 19.97 -1.30 -22.27
C ASN A 589 18.45 -1.37 -22.49
N ILE A 590 17.72 -2.02 -21.55
CA ILE A 590 16.25 -2.07 -21.59
C ILE A 590 15.65 -0.68 -21.36
N ASP A 591 16.18 0.06 -20.39
CA ASP A 591 15.74 1.43 -20.10
C ASP A 591 15.92 2.33 -21.34
N GLU A 592 17.05 2.21 -22.04
CA GLU A 592 17.32 2.91 -23.32
C GLU A 592 16.35 2.49 -24.43
N ALA A 593 16.07 1.19 -24.59
CA ALA A 593 15.12 0.69 -25.58
C ALA A 593 13.70 1.21 -25.35
N ILE A 594 13.23 1.24 -24.10
CA ILE A 594 11.91 1.76 -23.74
C ILE A 594 11.81 3.26 -24.04
N LEU A 595 12.84 4.04 -23.71
CA LEU A 595 12.90 5.46 -24.05
C LEU A 595 12.80 5.70 -25.56
N LEU A 596 13.49 4.87 -26.36
CA LEU A 596 13.38 4.92 -27.82
C LEU A 596 11.95 4.63 -28.29
N GLY A 597 11.30 3.58 -27.75
CA GLY A 597 9.91 3.27 -28.04
C GLY A 597 8.96 4.45 -27.77
N VAL A 598 9.12 5.12 -26.62
CA VAL A 598 8.34 6.33 -26.28
C VAL A 598 8.59 7.47 -27.28
N ASN A 599 9.84 7.65 -27.72
CA ASN A 599 10.18 8.65 -28.72
C ASN A 599 9.58 8.35 -30.10
N ILE A 600 9.49 7.07 -30.49
CA ILE A 600 8.80 6.64 -31.72
C ILE A 600 7.31 6.97 -31.62
N LEU A 601 6.65 6.62 -30.52
CA LEU A 601 5.23 6.96 -30.31
C LEU A 601 4.99 8.46 -30.42
N LYS A 602 5.84 9.29 -29.80
CA LYS A 602 5.73 10.77 -29.83
C LYS A 602 5.80 11.36 -31.24
N LYS A 603 6.42 10.67 -32.20
CA LYS A 603 6.46 11.07 -33.62
C LYS A 603 5.17 10.73 -34.37
N GLY A 604 4.20 10.06 -33.73
CA GLY A 604 2.94 9.62 -34.35
C GLY A 604 3.06 8.28 -35.10
N SER A 605 4.17 7.57 -34.93
CA SER A 605 4.42 6.26 -35.52
C SER A 605 3.68 5.15 -34.77
N ASP A 606 3.28 4.10 -35.48
CA ASP A 606 2.66 2.92 -34.90
C ASP A 606 3.70 1.89 -34.43
N LEU A 607 3.45 1.32 -33.25
CA LEU A 607 4.19 0.20 -32.68
C LEU A 607 3.22 -0.97 -32.44
N TYR A 608 2.39 -1.27 -33.44
CA TYR A 608 1.34 -2.27 -33.34
C TYR A 608 1.88 -3.70 -33.34
N ASN A 609 2.94 -3.94 -34.10
CA ASN A 609 3.54 -5.27 -34.27
C ASN A 609 5.05 -5.20 -34.51
N GLU A 610 5.67 -6.38 -34.52
CA GLU A 610 7.11 -6.54 -34.73
C GLU A 610 7.60 -5.88 -36.02
N SER A 611 6.87 -6.01 -37.13
CA SER A 611 7.24 -5.43 -38.43
C SER A 611 7.32 -3.90 -38.39
N SER A 612 6.29 -3.23 -37.85
CA SER A 612 6.25 -1.76 -37.70
C SER A 612 7.41 -1.26 -36.84
N CYS A 613 7.67 -1.94 -35.73
CA CYS A 613 8.72 -1.60 -34.80
C CYS A 613 10.12 -1.84 -35.37
N LEU A 614 10.37 -2.96 -36.06
CA LEU A 614 11.63 -3.24 -36.76
C LEU A 614 11.93 -2.20 -37.85
N LYS A 615 10.91 -1.73 -38.58
CA LYS A 615 11.05 -0.67 -39.58
C LYS A 615 11.54 0.63 -38.94
N HIS A 616 10.91 1.08 -37.86
CA HIS A 616 11.31 2.29 -37.14
C HIS A 616 12.69 2.17 -36.49
N LEU A 617 13.02 0.99 -35.95
CA LEU A 617 14.37 0.71 -35.43
C LEU A 617 15.42 0.74 -36.53
N ALA A 618 15.13 0.18 -37.71
CA ALA A 618 16.07 0.20 -38.84
C ALA A 618 16.37 1.63 -39.30
N GLU A 619 15.37 2.49 -39.37
CA GLU A 619 15.54 3.91 -39.70
C GLU A 619 16.35 4.65 -38.63
N HIS A 620 16.01 4.46 -37.35
CA HIS A 620 16.72 5.07 -36.23
C HIS A 620 18.22 4.68 -36.22
N CYS A 621 18.52 3.40 -36.44
CA CYS A 621 19.89 2.89 -36.46
C CYS A 621 20.69 3.35 -37.68
N ARG A 622 20.06 3.68 -38.81
CA ARG A 622 20.74 4.28 -39.97
C ARG A 622 21.15 5.74 -39.69
N GLN A 623 20.29 6.49 -39.02
CA GLN A 623 20.52 7.91 -38.72
C GLN A 623 21.55 8.13 -37.60
N ASN A 624 21.79 7.13 -36.75
CA ASN A 624 22.66 7.23 -35.57
C ASN A 624 23.82 6.23 -35.64
N SER A 625 24.47 6.11 -36.81
CA SER A 625 25.49 5.10 -37.11
C SER A 625 26.77 5.19 -36.29
N SER A 626 27.00 6.29 -35.54
CA SER A 626 28.25 6.52 -34.79
C SER A 626 28.22 6.06 -33.33
N TYR A 627 27.07 5.65 -32.78
CA TYR A 627 27.01 5.16 -31.40
C TYR A 627 26.86 3.63 -31.34
N SER A 628 27.74 2.99 -30.58
CA SER A 628 27.69 1.57 -30.22
C SER A 628 26.53 1.24 -29.25
N HIS A 629 25.32 1.73 -29.51
CA HIS A 629 24.15 1.43 -28.67
C HIS A 629 23.72 -0.02 -28.89
N THR A 630 23.68 -0.76 -27.80
CA THR A 630 23.14 -2.13 -27.67
C THR A 630 21.76 -2.29 -28.33
N VAL A 631 20.97 -1.23 -28.34
CA VAL A 631 19.66 -1.08 -29.01
C VAL A 631 19.70 -1.42 -30.51
N CYS A 632 20.78 -1.09 -31.23
CA CYS A 632 20.90 -1.32 -32.66
C CYS A 632 21.59 -2.65 -33.03
N ARG A 633 22.17 -3.33 -32.04
CA ARG A 633 22.90 -4.61 -32.21
C ARG A 633 21.94 -5.78 -32.40
N ASP A 634 20.87 -5.80 -31.61
CA ASP A 634 19.82 -6.82 -31.69
C ASP A 634 18.45 -6.13 -31.76
N LYS A 635 18.04 -5.85 -33.01
CA LYS A 635 16.80 -5.12 -33.30
C LYS A 635 15.56 -5.91 -32.91
N ILE A 636 15.58 -7.24 -33.05
CA ILE A 636 14.45 -8.11 -32.71
C ILE A 636 14.22 -8.08 -31.21
N LYS A 637 15.27 -8.32 -30.41
CA LYS A 637 15.17 -8.27 -28.95
C LYS A 637 14.75 -6.90 -28.43
N THR A 638 15.35 -5.84 -28.98
CA THR A 638 14.97 -4.45 -28.67
C THR A 638 13.51 -4.20 -28.97
N CYS A 639 13.04 -4.66 -30.13
CA CYS A 639 11.66 -4.52 -30.54
C CYS A 639 10.69 -5.24 -29.58
N ASN A 640 11.03 -6.47 -29.15
CA ASN A 640 10.25 -7.21 -28.18
C ASN A 640 10.12 -6.46 -26.84
N HIS A 641 11.19 -5.84 -26.34
CA HIS A 641 11.12 -5.00 -25.14
C HIS A 641 10.22 -3.78 -25.33
N ILE A 642 10.33 -3.11 -26.48
CA ILE A 642 9.48 -1.96 -26.82
C ILE A 642 8.02 -2.38 -26.88
N LEU A 643 7.67 -3.43 -27.63
CA LEU A 643 6.29 -3.87 -27.82
C LEU A 643 5.65 -4.39 -26.53
N LYS A 644 6.38 -5.19 -25.74
CA LYS A 644 5.92 -5.62 -24.40
C LYS A 644 5.57 -4.40 -23.54
N ARG A 645 6.37 -3.33 -23.64
CA ARG A 645 6.14 -2.10 -22.89
C ARG A 645 4.98 -1.26 -23.43
N VAL A 646 4.84 -1.15 -24.75
CA VAL A 646 3.68 -0.48 -25.37
C VAL A 646 2.38 -1.17 -24.93
N SER A 647 2.34 -2.50 -24.96
CA SER A 647 1.20 -3.29 -24.47
C SER A 647 0.86 -2.97 -23.00
N ALA A 648 1.86 -2.86 -22.14
CA ALA A 648 1.66 -2.44 -20.75
C ALA A 648 1.04 -1.03 -20.65
N TYR A 649 1.51 -0.06 -21.44
CA TYR A 649 0.90 1.28 -21.49
C TYR A 649 -0.56 1.26 -21.98
N CYS A 650 -0.89 0.39 -22.94
CA CYS A 650 -2.26 0.20 -23.41
C CYS A 650 -3.19 -0.27 -22.30
N THR A 651 -2.79 -1.33 -21.58
CA THR A 651 -3.53 -1.89 -20.44
C THR A 651 -3.72 -0.83 -19.36
N GLN A 652 -2.65 -0.10 -19.05
CA GLN A 652 -2.67 0.94 -18.03
C GLN A 652 -3.64 2.07 -18.39
N LEU A 653 -3.61 2.59 -19.62
CA LEU A 653 -4.56 3.61 -20.08
C LEU A 653 -6.01 3.12 -20.04
N SER A 654 -6.26 1.87 -20.48
CA SER A 654 -7.60 1.26 -20.42
C SER A 654 -8.16 1.24 -18.99
N ARG A 655 -7.33 0.84 -18.03
CA ARG A 655 -7.70 0.82 -16.60
C ARG A 655 -7.97 2.22 -16.05
N TYR A 656 -7.16 3.21 -16.40
CA TYR A 656 -7.42 4.58 -15.96
C TYR A 656 -8.75 5.11 -16.51
N LEU A 657 -9.09 4.76 -17.75
CA LEU A 657 -10.36 5.14 -18.36
C LEU A 657 -11.55 4.40 -17.75
N SER A 658 -11.38 3.17 -17.25
CA SER A 658 -12.47 2.43 -16.59
C SER A 658 -12.91 3.02 -15.24
N HIS A 659 -12.07 3.84 -14.60
CA HIS A 659 -12.44 4.58 -13.39
C HIS A 659 -13.43 5.72 -13.64
N TYR A 660 -13.58 6.16 -14.89
CA TYR A 660 -14.67 7.06 -15.28
C TYR A 660 -15.84 6.18 -15.70
N GLU A 661 -16.74 5.90 -14.74
CA GLU A 661 -17.95 5.06 -14.85
C GLU A 661 -18.31 4.66 -16.28
N VAL A 662 -18.07 3.38 -16.59
CA VAL A 662 -18.39 2.78 -17.89
C VAL A 662 -19.74 2.08 -17.78
N SER A 663 -20.82 2.75 -18.17
CA SER A 663 -22.11 2.07 -18.39
C SER A 663 -22.18 1.64 -19.84
N ASN A 664 -22.28 0.32 -20.10
CA ASN A 664 -22.36 -0.24 -21.46
C ASN A 664 -21.24 0.23 -22.42
N ASN A 665 -19.97 0.25 -21.97
CA ASN A 665 -18.83 0.76 -22.75
C ASN A 665 -18.83 2.28 -23.06
N HIS A 666 -19.66 3.08 -22.37
CA HIS A 666 -19.67 4.54 -22.52
C HIS A 666 -19.13 5.26 -21.29
N ILE A 667 -18.22 6.21 -21.51
CA ILE A 667 -17.68 7.07 -20.45
C ILE A 667 -18.69 8.15 -20.08
N THR A 668 -19.20 8.12 -18.85
CA THR A 668 -20.26 9.05 -18.40
C THR A 668 -19.76 10.47 -18.14
N HIS A 669 -18.51 10.64 -17.69
CA HIS A 669 -17.92 11.93 -17.35
C HIS A 669 -16.39 11.91 -17.49
N ILE A 670 -15.79 12.99 -18.01
CA ILE A 670 -14.33 13.25 -17.96
C ILE A 670 -14.17 14.72 -17.61
N SER A 671 -13.35 15.01 -16.60
CA SER A 671 -13.04 16.39 -16.20
C SER A 671 -12.31 17.12 -17.34
N TYR A 672 -12.68 18.38 -17.57
CA TYR A 672 -12.14 19.19 -18.66
C TYR A 672 -10.60 19.21 -18.63
N SER A 673 -10.07 19.37 -17.44
CA SER A 673 -8.64 19.45 -17.17
C SER A 673 -7.87 18.13 -17.45
N ARG A 674 -8.53 16.97 -17.51
CA ARG A 674 -7.95 15.67 -17.92
C ARG A 674 -8.03 15.41 -19.41
N CYS A 675 -8.91 16.12 -20.12
CA CYS A 675 -9.14 15.89 -21.55
C CYS A 675 -7.88 16.06 -22.41
N ALA A 676 -7.03 17.05 -22.12
CA ALA A 676 -5.77 17.23 -22.85
C ALA A 676 -4.86 16.00 -22.71
N SER A 677 -4.70 15.49 -21.49
CA SER A 677 -3.88 14.32 -21.18
C SER A 677 -4.43 13.05 -21.84
N PHE A 678 -5.72 12.78 -21.70
CA PHE A 678 -6.31 11.58 -22.29
C PHE A 678 -6.34 11.62 -23.81
N LYS A 679 -6.70 12.77 -24.41
CA LYS A 679 -6.60 12.92 -25.88
C LYS A 679 -5.17 12.71 -26.35
N TYR A 680 -4.18 13.26 -25.65
CA TYR A 680 -2.77 13.06 -25.97
C TYR A 680 -2.38 11.58 -25.92
N HIS A 681 -2.65 10.87 -24.82
CA HIS A 681 -2.31 9.45 -24.71
C HIS A 681 -3.10 8.56 -25.66
N CYS A 682 -4.39 8.83 -25.86
CA CYS A 682 -5.20 8.15 -26.88
C CYS A 682 -4.61 8.36 -28.28
N LYS A 683 -4.26 9.59 -28.66
CA LYS A 683 -3.64 9.87 -29.96
C LYS A 683 -2.35 9.07 -30.17
N LEU A 684 -1.52 8.93 -29.14
CA LEU A 684 -0.26 8.20 -29.22
C LEU A 684 -0.42 6.68 -29.28
N LEU A 685 -1.38 6.13 -28.51
CA LEU A 685 -1.48 4.70 -28.28
C LEU A 685 -2.55 4.00 -29.12
N LYS A 686 -3.58 4.71 -29.58
CA LYS A 686 -4.72 4.16 -30.31
C LYS A 686 -4.31 3.30 -31.51
N SER A 687 -3.31 3.72 -32.28
CA SER A 687 -2.78 2.96 -33.42
C SER A 687 -1.89 1.78 -33.04
N SER A 688 -1.33 1.77 -31.83
CA SER A 688 -0.36 0.77 -31.36
C SER A 688 -0.98 -0.29 -30.44
N CYS A 689 -2.20 -0.09 -29.95
CA CYS A 689 -2.89 -1.00 -29.04
C CYS A 689 -3.91 -1.89 -29.79
N PRO A 690 -3.91 -3.22 -29.58
CA PRO A 690 -4.95 -4.08 -30.12
C PRO A 690 -6.30 -3.89 -29.42
N GLY A 691 -7.42 -4.04 -30.13
CA GLY A 691 -8.76 -4.21 -29.55
C GLY A 691 -9.50 -2.94 -29.07
N SER A 692 -10.23 -3.10 -27.95
CA SER A 692 -11.31 -2.21 -27.44
C SER A 692 -10.90 -0.77 -27.11
N LEU A 693 -9.61 -0.47 -26.98
CA LEU A 693 -9.11 0.87 -26.68
C LEU A 693 -9.46 1.88 -27.79
N ASN A 694 -9.58 1.42 -29.04
CA ASN A 694 -10.05 2.26 -30.15
C ASN A 694 -11.43 2.88 -29.89
N ASN A 695 -12.37 2.07 -29.42
CA ASN A 695 -13.73 2.50 -29.12
C ASN A 695 -13.75 3.42 -27.89
N ILE A 696 -13.02 3.03 -26.83
CA ILE A 696 -12.91 3.84 -25.61
C ILE A 696 -12.29 5.21 -25.90
N CYS A 697 -11.21 5.27 -26.68
CA CYS A 697 -10.56 6.54 -27.05
C CYS A 697 -11.44 7.42 -27.94
N ALA A 698 -12.26 6.84 -28.83
CA ALA A 698 -13.24 7.60 -29.59
C ALA A 698 -14.32 8.21 -28.67
N GLU A 699 -14.78 7.47 -27.65
CA GLU A 699 -15.69 7.98 -26.63
C GLU A 699 -15.04 9.08 -25.77
N VAL A 700 -13.76 8.93 -25.40
CA VAL A 700 -12.97 10.00 -24.73
C VAL A 700 -12.96 11.26 -25.59
N GLU A 701 -12.62 11.15 -26.88
CA GLU A 701 -12.58 12.28 -27.79
C GLU A 701 -13.94 12.98 -27.88
N LYS A 702 -15.01 12.21 -28.10
CA LYS A 702 -16.39 12.71 -28.16
C LYS A 702 -16.79 13.41 -26.87
N LYS A 703 -16.54 12.77 -25.72
CA LYS A 703 -16.91 13.33 -24.41
C LYS A 703 -16.14 14.60 -24.11
N CYS A 704 -14.83 14.59 -24.35
CA CYS A 704 -14.00 15.77 -24.14
C CYS A 704 -14.30 16.91 -25.12
N ASN A 705 -14.71 16.61 -26.36
CA ASN A 705 -15.21 17.62 -27.29
C ASN A 705 -16.50 18.24 -26.75
N ASN A 706 -17.45 17.43 -26.27
CA ASN A 706 -18.67 17.94 -25.64
C ASN A 706 -18.37 18.80 -24.40
N THR A 707 -17.49 18.36 -23.49
CA THR A 707 -17.06 19.14 -22.33
C THR A 707 -16.41 20.46 -22.76
N SER A 708 -15.58 20.45 -23.81
CA SER A 708 -14.97 21.67 -24.36
C SER A 708 -16.01 22.63 -24.94
N THR A 709 -16.99 22.12 -25.69
CA THR A 709 -18.09 22.92 -26.24
C THR A 709 -18.91 23.56 -25.12
N GLN A 710 -19.29 22.80 -24.09
CA GLN A 710 -20.02 23.32 -22.93
C GLN A 710 -19.22 24.41 -22.20
N THR A 711 -17.91 24.19 -22.01
CA THR A 711 -17.02 25.17 -21.38
C THR A 711 -16.91 26.44 -22.24
N ASN A 712 -16.81 26.31 -23.55
CA ASN A 712 -16.79 27.44 -24.49
C ASN A 712 -18.11 28.21 -24.50
N GLU A 713 -19.25 27.53 -24.41
CA GLU A 713 -20.55 28.18 -24.24
C GLU A 713 -20.60 28.99 -22.95
N LEU A 714 -20.16 28.43 -21.82
CA LEU A 714 -20.07 29.17 -20.55
C LEU A 714 -19.11 30.38 -20.66
N ASN A 715 -17.95 30.22 -21.29
CA ASN A 715 -17.01 31.32 -21.52
C ASN A 715 -17.62 32.43 -22.39
N ASN A 716 -18.36 32.06 -23.45
CA ASN A 716 -19.06 33.01 -24.30
C ASN A 716 -20.18 33.75 -23.54
N LEU A 717 -20.90 33.06 -22.65
CA LEU A 717 -21.86 33.68 -21.76
C LEU A 717 -21.16 34.67 -20.82
N ILE A 718 -20.02 34.30 -20.21
CA ILE A 718 -19.23 35.22 -19.36
C ILE A 718 -18.84 36.49 -20.14
N LYS A 719 -18.29 36.33 -21.34
CA LYS A 719 -17.94 37.45 -22.25
C LYS A 719 -19.16 38.33 -22.56
N ALA A 720 -20.32 37.73 -22.81
CA ALA A 720 -21.55 38.45 -23.16
C ALA A 720 -22.19 39.17 -21.94
N PHE A 721 -22.05 38.60 -20.75
CA PHE A 721 -22.72 39.11 -19.55
C PHE A 721 -21.92 40.15 -18.76
N GLY A 722 -20.58 40.17 -18.85
CA GLY A 722 -19.75 41.12 -18.08
C GLY A 722 -20.04 41.09 -16.58
N GLU A 723 -20.15 42.27 -15.93
CA GLU A 723 -20.37 42.42 -14.47
C GLU A 723 -21.72 41.85 -13.94
N GLY A 724 -22.64 41.43 -14.82
CA GLY A 724 -24.01 41.09 -14.47
C GLY A 724 -24.26 39.73 -13.81
N ILE A 725 -23.21 38.94 -13.54
CA ILE A 725 -23.31 37.52 -13.16
C ILE A 725 -22.91 37.27 -11.69
N SER A 726 -22.68 38.35 -10.91
CA SER A 726 -22.09 38.24 -9.58
C SER A 726 -22.92 37.45 -8.55
N THR A 727 -24.22 37.21 -8.84
CA THR A 727 -25.12 36.42 -7.99
C THR A 727 -26.11 35.62 -8.84
N HIS A 728 -26.64 34.53 -8.26
CA HIS A 728 -27.61 33.65 -8.92
C HIS A 728 -28.83 34.39 -9.47
N GLU A 729 -29.38 35.32 -8.67
CA GLU A 729 -30.54 36.11 -9.06
C GLU A 729 -30.24 37.14 -10.16
N LYS A 730 -29.05 37.76 -10.13
CA LYS A 730 -28.63 38.68 -11.20
C LYS A 730 -28.40 37.92 -12.52
N CYS A 731 -27.77 36.74 -12.43
CA CYS A 731 -27.60 35.86 -13.58
C CYS A 731 -28.95 35.48 -14.19
N LYS A 732 -29.91 34.99 -13.38
CA LYS A 732 -31.24 34.59 -13.87
C LYS A 732 -31.94 35.73 -14.61
N LYS A 733 -32.02 36.91 -13.99
CA LYS A 733 -32.68 38.08 -14.59
C LYS A 733 -32.09 38.44 -15.94
N LYS A 734 -30.75 38.38 -16.06
CA LYS A 734 -30.05 38.73 -17.29
C LYS A 734 -30.16 37.64 -18.35
N LEU A 735 -30.04 36.36 -17.97
CA LEU A 735 -30.21 35.21 -18.86
C LEU A 735 -31.65 35.14 -19.41
N HIS A 736 -32.66 35.39 -18.57
CA HIS A 736 -34.07 35.52 -19.00
C HIS A 736 -34.24 36.58 -20.10
N LYS A 737 -33.73 37.79 -19.86
CA LYS A 737 -33.82 38.91 -20.80
C LYS A 737 -33.13 38.63 -22.14
N ILE A 738 -32.06 37.82 -22.14
CA ILE A 738 -31.37 37.41 -23.38
C ILE A 738 -32.13 36.28 -24.09
N CYS A 739 -32.69 35.34 -23.35
CA CYS A 739 -33.46 34.22 -23.88
C CYS A 739 -34.84 34.62 -24.43
N GLU A 740 -35.31 35.84 -24.16
CA GLU A 740 -36.48 36.45 -24.79
C GLU A 740 -36.23 36.86 -26.26
N ASN A 741 -34.98 37.10 -26.66
CA ASN A 741 -34.64 37.47 -28.04
C ASN A 741 -34.53 36.22 -28.93
N SER A 742 -35.41 36.09 -29.94
CA SER A 742 -35.59 34.88 -30.76
C SER A 742 -34.33 34.40 -31.49
N THR A 743 -33.51 35.33 -32.00
CA THR A 743 -32.24 35.02 -32.70
C THR A 743 -31.17 34.51 -31.73
N THR A 744 -31.22 34.95 -30.48
CA THR A 744 -30.26 34.56 -29.44
C THR A 744 -30.69 33.26 -28.76
N LYS A 745 -32.00 33.06 -28.59
CA LYS A 745 -32.62 31.82 -28.14
C LYS A 745 -32.30 30.64 -29.07
N GLN A 746 -32.27 30.85 -30.39
CA GLN A 746 -31.84 29.83 -31.36
C GLN A 746 -30.34 29.49 -31.26
N LYS A 747 -29.47 30.49 -31.00
CA LYS A 747 -28.02 30.27 -30.81
C LYS A 747 -27.67 29.66 -29.45
N MET A 748 -28.46 29.92 -28.41
CA MET A 748 -28.20 29.51 -27.01
C MET A 748 -29.20 28.47 -26.49
N ASN A 749 -29.71 27.62 -27.38
CA ASN A 749 -30.87 26.75 -27.14
C ASN A 749 -30.77 25.93 -25.84
N ILE A 750 -29.61 25.34 -25.55
CA ILE A 750 -29.36 24.54 -24.33
C ILE A 750 -29.41 25.42 -23.06
N SER A 751 -28.80 26.60 -23.12
CA SER A 751 -28.70 27.53 -21.97
C SER A 751 -30.01 28.23 -21.62
N CYS A 752 -30.90 28.42 -22.60
CA CYS A 752 -32.22 29.03 -22.40
C CYS A 752 -33.30 28.03 -21.97
N THR A 753 -33.04 26.73 -22.07
CA THR A 753 -34.00 25.67 -21.70
C THR A 753 -34.03 25.42 -20.19
N ASN A 754 -32.92 25.65 -19.47
CA ASN A 754 -32.85 25.49 -18.02
C ASN A 754 -32.00 26.61 -17.37
N ILE A 755 -32.56 27.81 -17.38
CA ILE A 755 -31.93 29.04 -16.89
C ILE A 755 -31.36 28.89 -15.48
N ASN A 756 -32.09 28.22 -14.59
CA ASN A 756 -31.68 28.05 -13.20
C ASN A 756 -30.41 27.19 -13.09
N ASN A 757 -30.33 26.09 -13.83
CA ASN A 757 -29.16 25.22 -13.79
C ASN A 757 -27.97 25.85 -14.54
N THR A 758 -28.22 26.50 -15.67
CA THR A 758 -27.19 27.26 -16.41
C THR A 758 -26.54 28.33 -15.55
N CYS A 759 -27.32 29.11 -14.79
CA CYS A 759 -26.75 30.13 -13.90
C CYS A 759 -25.92 29.52 -12.76
N LYS A 760 -26.34 28.38 -12.21
CA LYS A 760 -25.55 27.66 -11.20
C LYS A 760 -24.20 27.22 -11.77
N HIS A 761 -24.17 26.61 -12.95
CA HIS A 761 -22.94 26.20 -13.63
C HIS A 761 -22.06 27.38 -14.04
N LEU A 762 -22.66 28.48 -14.51
CA LEU A 762 -21.95 29.69 -14.92
C LEU A 762 -21.22 30.34 -13.75
N ILE A 763 -21.88 30.46 -12.60
CA ILE A 763 -21.29 31.03 -11.38
C ILE A 763 -20.17 30.13 -10.84
N ASP A 764 -20.38 28.82 -10.82
CA ASP A 764 -19.34 27.85 -10.43
C ASP A 764 -18.11 27.97 -11.34
N HIS A 765 -18.32 28.01 -12.66
CA HIS A 765 -17.28 28.16 -13.66
C HIS A 765 -16.51 29.49 -13.54
N LEU A 766 -17.22 30.61 -13.36
CA LEU A 766 -16.62 31.92 -13.04
C LEU A 766 -15.75 31.85 -11.79
N GLY A 767 -16.25 31.20 -10.74
CA GLY A 767 -15.47 30.99 -9.52
C GLY A 767 -14.14 30.31 -9.84
N LYS A 768 -14.16 29.22 -10.61
CA LYS A 768 -12.95 28.44 -11.01
C LYS A 768 -11.95 29.31 -11.77
N ILE A 769 -12.41 30.10 -12.72
CA ILE A 769 -11.59 31.04 -13.48
C ILE A 769 -10.94 32.07 -12.54
N CYS A 770 -11.72 32.70 -11.66
CA CYS A 770 -11.21 33.68 -10.70
C CYS A 770 -10.16 33.08 -9.76
N HIS A 771 -10.36 31.85 -9.30
CA HIS A 771 -9.38 31.15 -8.48
C HIS A 771 -8.09 30.84 -9.26
N GLY A 772 -8.20 30.37 -10.50
CA GLY A 772 -7.04 30.14 -11.37
C GLY A 772 -6.24 31.41 -11.63
N LEU A 773 -6.92 32.52 -11.92
CA LEU A 773 -6.33 33.86 -12.08
C LEU A 773 -5.61 34.32 -10.81
N ALA A 774 -6.26 34.24 -9.65
CA ALA A 774 -5.65 34.65 -8.39
C ALA A 774 -4.32 33.91 -8.14
N LEU A 775 -4.29 32.59 -8.35
CA LEU A 775 -3.07 31.80 -8.19
C LEU A 775 -1.98 32.17 -9.19
N LYS A 776 -2.34 32.51 -10.43
CA LYS A 776 -1.39 32.98 -11.45
C LYS A 776 -0.85 34.38 -11.14
N ILE A 777 -1.65 35.25 -10.52
CA ILE A 777 -1.24 36.62 -10.14
C ILE A 777 -0.25 36.58 -8.97
N PHE A 778 -0.48 35.70 -8.00
CA PHE A 778 0.40 35.61 -6.83
C PHE A 778 1.74 34.95 -7.14
N LYS A 779 1.77 34.03 -8.10
CA LYS A 779 2.97 33.29 -8.53
C LYS A 779 3.82 34.09 -9.48
#